data_AF-A0A831JWU7-F1
#
_entry.id   AF-A0A831JWU7-F1
#
_cell.length_a   1.000
_cell.length_b   1.000
_cell.length_c   1.000
_cell.angle_alpha   90.00
_cell.angle_beta   90.00
_cell.angle_gamma   90.00
#
_symmetry.space_group_name_H-M   'P 1'
#
loop_
_entity.id
_entity.type
_entity.pdbx_description
1 polymer ?
#
loop_
_entity_poly.entity_id
_entity_poly.type
_entity_poly.pdbx_seq_one_letter_code
_entity_poly.pdbx_strand_id
1 'polypeptide(L)'
;MRRIRFAALFAVLLMALSLPPSNYTVEVGSGEATRAEDLIISSGKTVINSPAEYRNIIVNGTGRLEIQAPAVVSVEEKFIVNSPESTLEIIGGTLTVSGGFFYVKAKYVKIRDSPLIYVRNTTYPGPGEEGASSRLYINTTGESSGRGVFIQNSILKVEGEAGGIGSQSGSLGGKGGSASLYISTIRGHHLEIWESTIGVFGGDGGDAGPVVSAQGGRGGDAQLEIYSGGDLIVESSKINATAGDGGEPSSVARGGAGGIVNIYTLSARGYLNVTASEIVSLGGLRREVPPYTRESSRVYLVAGESIDFDSEKPVDKKDQSLSRIHTQDITFRAPGGVELHEVDTGESSPLTDVTDCTIYIYWYLTVKVTDNFGTPRSSTRIRIFRGTAELFPGKEFLTNEEGVWMGELPSKIITIDPNSNVFLHYNIKAEVPGGAVGTYPDVSLRGNTSIVLQVRLIDLEVTSIMGKSPYENMVVGGDVLIEGTAGVPPGVTRRVLQVNIQIDDGALEPAEDLTGDWSRWQFMWDTLQYSDGEHTINVYASDGTYTVVWSLSVVIDQSSVNHPPMIEEVSIRDGERIVRYKEDPYFHFWVVVTDIDGSSTLTLGREITEVEISFIHVATGRSVFTAVIPVTTAEVGRANISVDWNTFDVNEQDEDIFPAGNYTLRIRARDDANAWSRPFEISVQLIKYMRPTPALTSVNNMAPKWDPVNEILYIQITAKNKKSYDVVFNASASYDEDGTYYMAGDRRYYYRDLIFIWDFGDGSPPERIVGSPEVQHTYHFNSDIVFTVNLTVIDSDGLERSLHFQVRVDYVPPPEPPSGPLAEAFGKSIPLGEKADLTTGILLVVFLALVAFWYVYTEKFIPKNMKRKAERDVQEVIKMHESLLQKQAKALEEEFLKGKSVKAKEEKPEEATPETKEEGAEKEEEKPEATPTEEEKPKEEPKKEAPAGVPPPPPPPPPKT
;
A
#
# COMPACT_ATOMS: atom_id res chain seq x y z
N MET A 1 16.48 19.47 31.83
CA MET A 1 17.86 19.15 32.29
C MET A 1 17.84 18.77 33.77
N ARG A 2 18.90 18.10 34.26
CA ARG A 2 19.19 17.78 35.68
C ARG A 2 18.05 17.20 36.56
N ARG A 3 17.97 15.87 36.56
CA ARG A 3 17.58 15.07 37.74
C ARG A 3 18.72 15.12 38.80
N ILE A 4 18.40 14.81 40.06
CA ILE A 4 19.24 14.03 41.02
C ILE A 4 18.29 13.42 42.07
N ARG A 5 18.72 12.35 42.75
CA ARG A 5 17.94 11.53 43.71
C ARG A 5 18.65 11.45 45.10
N PHE A 6 18.05 10.67 46.01
CA PHE A 6 18.50 10.22 47.36
C PHE A 6 18.12 11.14 48.54
N ALA A 7 17.84 10.63 49.75
CA ALA A 7 17.28 9.33 50.19
C ALA A 7 16.83 9.43 51.67
N ALA A 8 16.06 8.45 52.17
CA ALA A 8 15.45 8.49 53.50
C ALA A 8 16.37 8.07 54.66
N LEU A 9 16.20 8.69 55.84
CA LEU A 9 16.07 8.01 57.15
C LEU A 9 15.73 9.00 58.29
N PHE A 10 14.66 8.75 59.07
CA PHE A 10 14.66 8.73 60.55
C PHE A 10 13.30 8.24 61.10
N ALA A 11 13.20 7.93 62.41
CA ALA A 11 12.15 7.07 62.95
C ALA A 11 11.58 7.45 64.33
N VAL A 12 10.27 7.17 64.51
CA VAL A 12 9.62 6.54 65.68
C VAL A 12 9.44 7.32 67.02
N LEU A 13 8.24 7.10 67.60
CA LEU A 13 7.79 7.26 69.00
C LEU A 13 7.32 8.63 69.53
N LEU A 14 6.01 8.73 69.83
CA LEU A 14 5.48 8.77 71.20
C LEU A 14 3.95 8.52 71.21
N MET A 15 3.35 8.23 72.38
CA MET A 15 2.08 7.49 72.47
C MET A 15 1.23 7.89 73.71
N ALA A 16 -0.09 7.68 73.58
CA ALA A 16 -1.07 7.35 74.64
C ALA A 16 -1.51 8.43 75.67
N LEU A 17 -2.82 8.70 75.75
CA LEU A 17 -3.76 8.22 76.80
C LEU A 17 -4.97 9.15 77.07
N SER A 18 -6.18 8.62 76.89
CA SER A 18 -7.29 8.78 77.86
C SER A 18 -8.30 7.62 77.68
N LEU A 19 -8.91 7.18 78.78
CA LEU A 19 -9.94 6.13 78.84
C LEU A 19 -11.27 6.77 79.30
N PRO A 20 -12.44 6.18 78.97
CA PRO A 20 -13.01 5.18 79.89
C PRO A 20 -13.77 4.01 79.21
N PRO A 21 -13.82 2.85 79.87
CA PRO A 21 -15.03 2.02 79.82
C PRO A 21 -15.44 1.46 81.19
N SER A 22 -16.72 1.11 81.34
CA SER A 22 -17.21 0.25 82.43
C SER A 22 -18.44 -0.56 81.97
N ASN A 23 -18.21 -1.54 81.10
CA ASN A 23 -19.19 -2.59 80.80
C ASN A 23 -18.96 -3.77 81.76
N TYR A 24 -20.03 -4.42 82.21
CA TYR A 24 -19.93 -5.71 82.88
C TYR A 24 -19.78 -6.82 81.84
N THR A 25 -18.57 -7.36 81.70
CA THR A 25 -18.32 -8.64 81.04
C THR A 25 -18.45 -9.78 82.04
N VAL A 26 -19.14 -10.85 81.65
CA VAL A 26 -19.06 -12.15 82.34
C VAL A 26 -18.05 -12.99 81.57
N GLU A 27 -16.90 -13.26 82.18
CA GLU A 27 -15.94 -14.24 81.67
C GLU A 27 -16.42 -15.65 82.05
N VAL A 28 -16.41 -16.57 81.09
CA VAL A 28 -16.56 -18.01 81.35
C VAL A 28 -15.20 -18.64 81.07
N GLY A 29 -14.64 -19.30 82.10
CA GLY A 29 -13.25 -19.75 82.09
C GLY A 29 -13.00 -21.02 81.28
N SER A 30 -11.76 -21.16 80.78
CA SER A 30 -11.30 -22.38 80.11
C SER A 30 -11.23 -23.57 81.06
N GLY A 31 -11.97 -24.64 80.75
CA GLY A 31 -11.91 -25.94 81.43
C GLY A 31 -11.69 -27.10 80.45
N GLU A 32 -11.33 -28.28 80.97
CA GLU A 32 -11.22 -29.50 80.18
C GLU A 32 -12.58 -29.92 79.59
N ALA A 33 -12.58 -30.61 78.45
CA ALA A 33 -13.72 -30.83 77.55
C ALA A 33 -15.05 -31.24 78.24
N THR A 34 -15.83 -30.23 78.65
CA THR A 34 -17.24 -30.36 79.00
C THR A 34 -18.09 -30.25 77.74
N ARG A 35 -19.13 -31.09 77.66
CA ARG A 35 -20.18 -31.03 76.63
C ARG A 35 -20.65 -29.59 76.39
N ALA A 36 -20.82 -29.21 75.12
CA ALA A 36 -21.15 -27.83 74.76
C ALA A 36 -22.47 -27.34 75.39
N GLU A 37 -22.54 -26.04 75.69
CA GLU A 37 -23.67 -25.40 76.37
C GLU A 37 -24.59 -24.63 75.41
N ASP A 38 -25.82 -24.32 75.84
CA ASP A 38 -26.80 -23.56 75.04
C ASP A 38 -26.64 -22.05 75.29
N LEU A 39 -26.19 -21.28 74.27
CA LEU A 39 -26.09 -19.82 74.34
C LEU A 39 -27.45 -19.17 74.06
N ILE A 40 -28.06 -18.57 75.08
CA ILE A 40 -29.38 -17.91 74.98
C ILE A 40 -29.25 -16.39 75.16
N ILE A 41 -29.62 -15.62 74.14
CA ILE A 41 -29.52 -14.15 74.12
C ILE A 41 -30.93 -13.56 73.94
N SER A 42 -31.53 -13.03 75.00
CA SER A 42 -32.91 -12.49 74.99
C SER A 42 -33.01 -10.97 74.81
N SER A 43 -31.93 -10.24 75.11
CA SER A 43 -31.81 -8.79 74.99
C SER A 43 -30.34 -8.37 75.01
N GLY A 44 -30.04 -7.13 74.64
CA GLY A 44 -28.66 -6.62 74.61
C GLY A 44 -27.88 -7.07 73.37
N LYS A 45 -26.55 -6.90 73.40
CA LYS A 45 -25.63 -7.31 72.33
C LYS A 45 -24.56 -8.24 72.87
N THR A 46 -24.45 -9.43 72.28
CA THR A 46 -23.34 -10.36 72.50
C THR A 46 -22.40 -10.31 71.31
N VAL A 47 -21.10 -10.30 71.56
CA VAL A 47 -20.04 -10.41 70.54
C VAL A 47 -19.26 -11.68 70.82
N ILE A 48 -19.11 -12.54 69.81
CA ILE A 48 -18.22 -13.70 69.83
C ILE A 48 -17.01 -13.35 68.96
N ASN A 49 -15.84 -13.21 69.58
CA ASN A 49 -14.58 -12.84 68.91
C ASN A 49 -13.40 -13.79 69.24
N SER A 50 -13.70 -14.95 69.83
CA SER A 50 -12.78 -16.05 70.09
C SER A 50 -13.37 -17.36 69.57
N PRO A 51 -12.57 -18.44 69.42
CA PRO A 51 -13.11 -19.78 69.22
C PRO A 51 -14.10 -20.16 70.33
N ALA A 52 -15.20 -20.81 69.97
CA ALA A 52 -16.26 -21.22 70.90
C ALA A 52 -17.08 -22.38 70.35
N GLU A 53 -17.52 -23.28 71.24
CA GLU A 53 -18.38 -24.41 70.90
C GLU A 53 -19.67 -24.32 71.72
N TYR A 54 -20.82 -24.40 71.04
CA TYR A 54 -22.14 -24.34 71.66
C TYR A 54 -22.99 -25.51 71.18
N ARG A 55 -23.90 -25.99 72.03
CA ARG A 55 -24.86 -27.01 71.63
C ARG A 55 -25.99 -26.41 70.81
N ASN A 56 -26.57 -25.30 71.28
CA ASN A 56 -27.46 -24.44 70.52
C ASN A 56 -27.05 -22.97 70.68
N ILE A 57 -27.24 -22.15 69.65
CA ILE A 57 -27.23 -20.69 69.75
C ILE A 57 -28.66 -20.20 69.51
N ILE A 58 -29.25 -19.49 70.47
CA ILE A 58 -30.65 -19.07 70.45
C ILE A 58 -30.76 -17.58 70.81
N VAL A 59 -30.96 -16.74 69.79
CA VAL A 59 -31.16 -15.29 69.93
C VAL A 59 -32.65 -14.98 69.78
N ASN A 60 -33.26 -14.35 70.78
CA ASN A 60 -34.69 -14.04 70.83
C ASN A 60 -34.95 -12.57 71.19
N GLY A 61 -36.17 -12.10 70.94
CA GLY A 61 -36.67 -10.83 71.48
C GLY A 61 -35.95 -9.60 70.89
N THR A 62 -35.11 -8.95 71.70
CA THR A 62 -34.27 -7.80 71.29
C THR A 62 -32.78 -8.12 71.39
N GLY A 63 -32.42 -9.40 71.50
CA GLY A 63 -31.04 -9.86 71.49
C GLY A 63 -30.37 -9.65 70.13
N ARG A 64 -29.14 -9.13 70.15
CA ARG A 64 -28.27 -8.97 68.98
C ARG A 64 -27.05 -9.87 69.13
N LEU A 65 -26.69 -10.55 68.05
CA LEU A 65 -25.49 -11.38 67.97
C LEU A 65 -24.57 -10.83 66.90
N GLU A 66 -23.31 -10.62 67.27
CA GLU A 66 -22.23 -10.35 66.33
C GLU A 66 -21.16 -11.44 66.47
N ILE A 67 -20.70 -12.00 65.35
CA ILE A 67 -19.57 -12.93 65.29
C ILE A 67 -18.45 -12.24 64.52
N GLN A 68 -17.32 -11.97 65.18
CA GLN A 68 -16.19 -11.22 64.63
C GLN A 68 -14.95 -12.11 64.47
N ALA A 69 -14.12 -11.85 63.46
CA ALA A 69 -12.77 -12.41 63.39
C ALA A 69 -11.97 -12.13 64.70
N PRO A 70 -11.16 -13.07 65.21
CA PRO A 70 -10.85 -14.40 64.65
C PRO A 70 -11.73 -15.55 65.19
N ALA A 71 -13.02 -15.31 65.50
CA ALA A 71 -13.90 -16.35 66.03
C ALA A 71 -14.07 -17.53 65.05
N VAL A 72 -13.98 -18.74 65.61
CA VAL A 72 -14.38 -19.99 64.97
C VAL A 72 -15.46 -20.60 65.85
N VAL A 73 -16.71 -20.56 65.38
CA VAL A 73 -17.89 -20.94 66.17
C VAL A 73 -18.42 -22.28 65.67
N SER A 74 -18.50 -23.26 66.57
CA SER A 74 -19.13 -24.56 66.31
C SER A 74 -20.50 -24.63 67.02
N VAL A 75 -21.51 -25.17 66.34
CA VAL A 75 -22.86 -25.35 66.88
C VAL A 75 -23.32 -26.79 66.65
N GLU A 76 -23.45 -27.59 67.72
CA GLU A 76 -23.75 -29.03 67.62
C GLU A 76 -25.13 -29.31 67.01
N GLU A 77 -26.18 -28.63 67.49
CA GLU A 77 -27.58 -28.91 67.13
C GLU A 77 -28.19 -27.81 66.24
N LYS A 78 -28.39 -26.59 66.77
CA LYS A 78 -29.19 -25.55 66.08
C LYS A 78 -28.65 -24.14 66.28
N PHE A 79 -28.62 -23.38 65.18
CA PHE A 79 -28.43 -21.94 65.20
C PHE A 79 -29.77 -21.26 64.91
N ILE A 80 -30.30 -20.51 65.86
CA ILE A 80 -31.62 -19.87 65.80
C ILE A 80 -31.49 -18.40 66.18
N VAL A 81 -31.78 -17.51 65.24
CA VAL A 81 -32.08 -16.10 65.50
C VAL A 81 -33.55 -15.88 65.19
N ASN A 82 -34.32 -15.46 66.20
CA ASN A 82 -35.74 -15.10 66.11
C ASN A 82 -35.95 -13.79 66.89
N SER A 83 -35.30 -12.73 66.40
CA SER A 83 -35.14 -11.44 67.06
C SER A 83 -35.52 -10.34 66.06
N PRO A 84 -36.82 -10.15 65.76
CA PRO A 84 -37.28 -9.38 64.60
C PRO A 84 -37.00 -7.87 64.66
N GLU A 85 -36.63 -7.34 65.83
CA GLU A 85 -36.21 -5.94 65.99
C GLU A 85 -34.68 -5.74 66.03
N SER A 86 -33.92 -6.79 65.74
CA SER A 86 -32.47 -6.87 65.95
C SER A 86 -31.69 -7.15 64.66
N THR A 87 -30.37 -6.97 64.71
CA THR A 87 -29.45 -7.36 63.64
C THR A 87 -28.75 -8.68 63.98
N LEU A 88 -28.44 -9.46 62.93
CA LEU A 88 -27.40 -10.49 62.96
C LEU A 88 -26.24 -10.01 62.08
N GLU A 89 -25.03 -10.00 62.63
CA GLU A 89 -23.85 -9.52 61.92
C GLU A 89 -22.71 -10.54 62.06
N ILE A 90 -22.20 -11.06 60.95
CA ILE A 90 -21.07 -11.99 60.90
C ILE A 90 -19.98 -11.31 60.07
N ILE A 91 -18.82 -11.04 60.68
CA ILE A 91 -17.77 -10.18 60.14
C ILE A 91 -16.41 -10.86 60.31
N GLY A 92 -15.99 -11.61 59.29
CA GLY A 92 -14.71 -12.33 59.27
C GLY A 92 -14.62 -13.59 60.15
N GLY A 93 -15.69 -13.95 60.86
CA GLY A 93 -15.75 -15.17 61.67
C GLY A 93 -16.17 -16.40 60.86
N THR A 94 -15.71 -17.58 61.29
CA THR A 94 -16.17 -18.88 60.77
C THR A 94 -17.33 -19.40 61.64
N LEU A 95 -18.36 -19.97 61.01
CA LEU A 95 -19.50 -20.58 61.71
C LEU A 95 -19.87 -21.94 61.09
N THR A 96 -19.82 -23.01 61.89
CA THR A 96 -20.27 -24.35 61.50
C THR A 96 -21.49 -24.74 62.34
N VAL A 97 -22.54 -25.25 61.68
CA VAL A 97 -23.74 -25.82 62.33
C VAL A 97 -23.87 -27.27 61.90
N SER A 98 -23.57 -28.19 62.82
CA SER A 98 -23.39 -29.63 62.57
C SER A 98 -24.67 -30.47 62.69
N GLY A 99 -25.74 -29.90 63.26
CA GLY A 99 -27.08 -30.51 63.30
C GLY A 99 -27.97 -30.12 62.13
N GLY A 100 -27.39 -29.50 61.08
CA GLY A 100 -28.08 -29.19 59.82
C GLY A 100 -29.19 -28.14 59.90
N PHE A 101 -29.34 -27.39 61.00
CA PHE A 101 -30.43 -26.41 61.16
C PHE A 101 -29.94 -25.00 61.51
N PHE A 102 -29.91 -24.13 60.51
CA PHE A 102 -29.67 -22.69 60.63
C PHE A 102 -30.94 -21.93 60.29
N TYR A 103 -31.45 -21.15 61.24
CA TYR A 103 -32.66 -20.33 61.07
C TYR A 103 -32.42 -18.90 61.56
N VAL A 104 -32.66 -17.92 60.70
CA VAL A 104 -32.55 -16.50 61.01
C VAL A 104 -33.82 -15.77 60.62
N LYS A 105 -34.35 -15.01 61.57
CA LYS A 105 -35.42 -14.05 61.44
C LYS A 105 -35.04 -12.79 62.24
N ALA A 106 -34.63 -11.77 61.50
CA ALA A 106 -34.02 -10.54 62.03
C ALA A 106 -34.46 -9.31 61.22
N LYS A 107 -34.18 -8.09 61.70
CA LYS A 107 -34.51 -6.85 60.99
C LYS A 107 -33.59 -6.59 59.80
N TYR A 108 -32.31 -6.91 59.97
CA TYR A 108 -31.25 -6.82 58.97
C TYR A 108 -30.23 -7.94 59.24
N VAL A 109 -29.71 -8.55 58.17
CA VAL A 109 -28.66 -9.58 58.25
C VAL A 109 -27.45 -9.14 57.43
N LYS A 110 -26.27 -9.16 58.04
CA LYS A 110 -25.01 -8.82 57.40
C LYS A 110 -24.02 -9.96 57.54
N ILE A 111 -23.45 -10.39 56.42
CA ILE A 111 -22.38 -11.36 56.35
C ILE A 111 -21.26 -10.73 55.52
N ARG A 112 -20.07 -10.55 56.08
CA ARG A 112 -18.96 -9.85 55.43
C ARG A 112 -17.62 -10.47 55.76
N ASP A 113 -16.73 -10.58 54.78
CA ASP A 113 -15.38 -11.19 54.89
C ASP A 113 -15.38 -12.62 55.49
N SER A 114 -16.53 -13.29 55.57
CA SER A 114 -16.71 -14.50 56.39
C SER A 114 -16.25 -15.73 55.62
N PRO A 115 -15.10 -16.34 55.99
CA PRO A 115 -14.42 -17.30 55.13
C PRO A 115 -15.18 -18.61 54.97
N LEU A 116 -16.05 -18.97 55.95
CA LEU A 116 -16.98 -20.08 55.84
C LEU A 116 -18.13 -19.96 56.84
N ILE A 117 -19.37 -20.03 56.33
CA ILE A 117 -20.58 -20.41 57.07
C ILE A 117 -21.05 -21.74 56.50
N TYR A 118 -21.03 -22.80 57.32
CA TYR A 118 -21.24 -24.19 56.88
C TYR A 118 -22.37 -24.84 57.67
N VAL A 119 -23.47 -25.16 56.99
CA VAL A 119 -24.64 -25.81 57.58
C VAL A 119 -24.74 -27.21 57.01
N ARG A 120 -24.43 -28.21 57.83
CA ARG A 120 -24.48 -29.62 57.42
C ARG A 120 -25.03 -30.48 58.55
N ASN A 121 -25.54 -31.66 58.23
CA ASN A 121 -25.76 -32.68 59.24
C ASN A 121 -24.51 -33.56 59.36
N THR A 122 -24.25 -34.08 60.56
CA THR A 122 -23.15 -35.01 60.85
C THR A 122 -23.63 -36.21 61.66
N THR A 123 -24.90 -36.59 61.48
CA THR A 123 -25.53 -37.72 62.17
C THR A 123 -25.26 -38.98 61.34
N TYR A 124 -24.00 -39.41 61.34
CA TYR A 124 -23.48 -40.48 60.47
C TYR A 124 -24.47 -41.65 60.35
N PRO A 125 -25.09 -41.87 59.18
CA PRO A 125 -26.20 -42.81 59.05
C PRO A 125 -25.73 -44.24 59.24
N GLY A 126 -26.57 -45.04 59.91
CA GLY A 126 -26.39 -46.49 59.98
C GLY A 126 -26.41 -47.15 58.59
N PRO A 127 -25.90 -48.38 58.45
CA PRO A 127 -25.88 -49.08 57.16
C PRO A 127 -27.29 -49.25 56.56
N GLY A 128 -27.55 -48.57 55.43
CA GLY A 128 -28.86 -48.49 54.77
C GLY A 128 -29.82 -47.40 55.27
N GLU A 129 -29.41 -46.54 56.21
CA GLU A 129 -30.20 -45.39 56.66
C GLU A 129 -30.08 -44.19 55.72
N GLU A 130 -31.13 -43.37 55.62
CA GLU A 130 -31.11 -42.15 54.81
C GLU A 130 -30.28 -41.06 55.50
N GLY A 131 -29.40 -40.40 54.73
CA GLY A 131 -28.58 -39.29 55.21
C GLY A 131 -29.45 -38.12 55.68
N ALA A 132 -29.06 -37.48 56.78
CA ALA A 132 -29.84 -36.41 57.37
C ALA A 132 -29.78 -35.12 56.52
N SER A 133 -30.93 -34.44 56.43
CA SER A 133 -31.08 -33.22 55.63
C SER A 133 -30.53 -31.97 56.32
N SER A 134 -30.13 -30.97 55.52
CA SER A 134 -29.57 -29.70 55.99
C SER A 134 -30.34 -28.51 55.43
N ARG A 135 -30.59 -27.50 56.28
CA ARG A 135 -31.45 -26.35 55.95
C ARG A 135 -30.91 -25.04 56.50
N LEU A 136 -30.81 -24.05 55.63
CA LEU A 136 -30.46 -22.67 55.94
C LEU A 136 -31.64 -21.76 55.57
N TYR A 137 -32.19 -21.07 56.57
CA TYR A 137 -33.25 -20.06 56.39
C TYR A 137 -32.75 -18.69 56.86
N ILE A 138 -32.87 -17.66 56.01
CA ILE A 138 -32.68 -16.25 56.36
C ILE A 138 -33.94 -15.48 55.93
N ASN A 139 -34.62 -14.85 56.87
CA ASN A 139 -35.80 -14.01 56.61
C ASN A 139 -35.63 -12.63 57.26
N THR A 140 -35.87 -11.55 56.52
CA THR A 140 -35.92 -10.20 57.12
C THR A 140 -37.29 -9.90 57.73
N THR A 141 -37.37 -8.86 58.55
CA THR A 141 -38.57 -8.42 59.27
C THR A 141 -38.52 -6.91 59.56
N GLY A 142 -39.61 -6.34 60.06
CA GLY A 142 -39.71 -4.92 60.41
C GLY A 142 -40.51 -4.11 59.38
N GLU A 143 -40.13 -2.84 59.21
CA GLU A 143 -40.81 -1.86 58.35
C GLU A 143 -40.25 -1.88 56.92
N SER A 144 -41.08 -1.49 55.95
CA SER A 144 -40.84 -1.63 54.50
C SER A 144 -39.86 -0.63 53.88
N SER A 145 -38.92 -0.10 54.66
CA SER A 145 -37.84 0.78 54.19
C SER A 145 -36.59 0.54 55.03
N GLY A 146 -35.68 -0.30 54.54
CA GLY A 146 -34.49 -0.71 55.27
C GLY A 146 -33.53 -1.57 54.44
N ARG A 147 -32.33 -1.79 55.00
CA ARG A 147 -31.36 -2.75 54.47
C ARG A 147 -31.85 -4.16 54.81
N GLY A 148 -31.91 -5.07 53.83
CA GLY A 148 -32.45 -6.41 54.01
C GLY A 148 -31.41 -7.44 54.39
N VAL A 149 -30.75 -8.00 53.37
CA VAL A 149 -29.66 -8.97 53.53
C VAL A 149 -28.48 -8.51 52.68
N PHE A 150 -27.31 -8.39 53.31
CA PHE A 150 -26.06 -8.02 52.64
C PHE A 150 -25.02 -9.11 52.87
N ILE A 151 -24.54 -9.74 51.79
CA ILE A 151 -23.52 -10.79 51.80
C ILE A 151 -22.37 -10.32 50.92
N GLN A 152 -21.18 -10.12 51.49
CA GLN A 152 -20.00 -9.67 50.74
C GLN A 152 -18.75 -10.49 51.10
N ASN A 153 -17.92 -10.84 50.10
CA ASN A 153 -16.62 -11.50 50.30
C ASN A 153 -16.73 -12.69 51.27
N SER A 154 -17.74 -13.56 51.06
CA SER A 154 -18.13 -14.59 52.03
C SER A 154 -18.55 -15.91 51.37
N ILE A 155 -18.38 -17.03 52.09
CA ILE A 155 -18.79 -18.36 51.63
C ILE A 155 -19.91 -18.91 52.52
N LEU A 156 -21.05 -19.22 51.92
CA LEU A 156 -22.17 -19.94 52.55
C LEU A 156 -22.30 -21.32 51.89
N LYS A 157 -22.10 -22.40 52.64
CA LYS A 157 -22.30 -23.78 52.18
C LYS A 157 -23.41 -24.47 52.98
N VAL A 158 -24.39 -25.04 52.28
CA VAL A 158 -25.39 -25.96 52.85
C VAL A 158 -25.17 -27.33 52.23
N GLU A 159 -25.02 -28.37 53.04
CA GLU A 159 -24.67 -29.72 52.54
C GLU A 159 -25.47 -30.80 53.26
N GLY A 160 -26.22 -31.59 52.50
CA GLY A 160 -26.91 -32.77 53.01
C GLY A 160 -25.93 -33.92 53.27
N GLU A 161 -26.23 -34.76 54.25
CA GLU A 161 -25.35 -35.87 54.61
C GLU A 161 -25.46 -37.02 53.60
N ALA A 162 -24.35 -37.68 53.26
CA ALA A 162 -24.35 -38.81 52.34
C ALA A 162 -25.11 -40.01 52.94
N GLY A 163 -25.75 -40.83 52.10
CA GLY A 163 -26.57 -41.96 52.53
C GLY A 163 -25.77 -43.15 53.07
N GLY A 164 -26.36 -43.92 53.99
CA GLY A 164 -25.72 -45.08 54.59
C GLY A 164 -25.48 -46.22 53.60
N ILE A 165 -24.25 -46.73 53.53
CA ILE A 165 -23.85 -47.87 52.68
C ILE A 165 -24.65 -49.12 53.04
N GLY A 166 -25.08 -49.90 52.03
CA GLY A 166 -25.85 -51.13 52.24
C GLY A 166 -25.14 -52.20 53.08
N SER A 167 -25.86 -52.79 54.06
CA SER A 167 -25.37 -53.88 54.92
C SER A 167 -25.29 -55.25 54.21
N GLN A 168 -24.47 -56.17 54.73
CA GLN A 168 -24.26 -57.53 54.19
C GLN A 168 -25.42 -58.52 54.48
N SER A 169 -26.69 -58.12 54.29
CA SER A 169 -27.84 -59.05 54.31
C SER A 169 -29.10 -58.48 53.63
N GLY A 170 -29.05 -58.27 52.30
CA GLY A 170 -30.25 -57.94 51.50
C GLY A 170 -30.70 -56.48 51.58
N SER A 171 -29.75 -55.54 51.61
CA SER A 171 -29.99 -54.11 51.79
C SER A 171 -30.18 -53.35 50.47
N LEU A 172 -30.97 -52.28 50.54
CA LEU A 172 -30.84 -51.12 49.65
C LEU A 172 -29.78 -50.17 50.23
N GLY A 173 -29.14 -49.38 49.38
CA GLY A 173 -28.35 -48.24 49.84
C GLY A 173 -29.26 -47.12 50.39
N GLY A 174 -28.84 -46.46 51.45
CA GLY A 174 -29.57 -45.32 52.02
C GLY A 174 -29.60 -44.13 51.06
N LYS A 175 -30.69 -43.36 51.02
CA LYS A 175 -30.73 -42.12 50.22
C LYS A 175 -29.77 -41.09 50.79
N GLY A 176 -29.21 -40.24 49.93
CA GLY A 176 -28.53 -39.02 50.36
C GLY A 176 -29.51 -38.00 50.94
N GLY A 177 -29.07 -37.24 51.93
CA GLY A 177 -29.85 -36.19 52.57
C GLY A 177 -30.00 -34.96 51.67
N SER A 178 -31.20 -34.38 51.62
CA SER A 178 -31.45 -33.16 50.84
C SER A 178 -30.87 -31.92 51.52
N ALA A 179 -30.45 -30.95 50.71
CA ALA A 179 -30.01 -29.63 51.17
C ALA A 179 -30.96 -28.53 50.68
N SER A 180 -31.23 -27.54 51.53
CA SER A 180 -32.13 -26.43 51.17
C SER A 180 -31.65 -25.09 51.73
N LEU A 181 -31.59 -24.07 50.87
CA LEU A 181 -31.29 -22.69 51.23
C LEU A 181 -32.44 -21.77 50.80
N TYR A 182 -32.92 -20.97 51.75
CA TYR A 182 -33.96 -19.97 51.54
C TYR A 182 -33.49 -18.63 52.12
N ILE A 183 -33.39 -17.61 51.28
CA ILE A 183 -33.13 -16.23 51.70
C ILE A 183 -34.29 -15.36 51.20
N SER A 184 -35.00 -14.69 52.11
CA SER A 184 -36.19 -13.90 51.79
C SER A 184 -36.18 -12.55 52.48
N THR A 185 -36.41 -11.46 51.74
CA THR A 185 -36.58 -10.12 52.33
C THR A 185 -38.03 -9.63 52.21
N ILE A 186 -38.45 -8.80 53.18
CA ILE A 186 -39.76 -8.14 53.14
C ILE A 186 -39.84 -7.05 52.07
N ARG A 187 -41.05 -6.59 51.74
CA ARG A 187 -41.27 -5.56 50.71
C ARG A 187 -40.46 -4.29 51.03
N GLY A 188 -39.68 -3.80 50.06
CA GLY A 188 -38.82 -2.61 50.22
C GLY A 188 -37.52 -2.86 51.00
N HIS A 189 -37.12 -4.12 51.18
CA HIS A 189 -35.77 -4.49 51.62
C HIS A 189 -35.01 -5.11 50.45
N HIS A 190 -33.85 -4.55 50.11
CA HIS A 190 -33.00 -5.07 49.02
C HIS A 190 -32.16 -6.27 49.49
N LEU A 191 -31.67 -7.05 48.53
CA LEU A 191 -30.78 -8.20 48.75
C LEU A 191 -29.52 -8.02 47.88
N GLU A 192 -28.36 -7.97 48.51
CA GLU A 192 -27.06 -7.69 47.88
C GLU A 192 -26.10 -8.87 48.15
N ILE A 193 -25.55 -9.46 47.08
CA ILE A 193 -24.58 -10.57 47.12
C ILE A 193 -23.36 -10.16 46.27
N TRP A 194 -22.25 -9.79 46.90
CA TRP A 194 -21.04 -9.30 46.25
C TRP A 194 -19.84 -10.20 46.54
N GLU A 195 -18.99 -10.51 45.56
CA GLU A 195 -17.71 -11.23 45.76
C GLU A 195 -17.86 -12.56 46.54
N SER A 196 -19.01 -13.22 46.47
CA SER A 196 -19.42 -14.27 47.43
C SER A 196 -19.78 -15.59 46.76
N THR A 197 -19.67 -16.69 47.50
CA THR A 197 -20.10 -18.03 47.06
C THR A 197 -21.24 -18.54 47.93
N ILE A 198 -22.39 -18.82 47.32
CA ILE A 198 -23.53 -19.49 47.96
C ILE A 198 -23.71 -20.85 47.29
N GLY A 199 -23.57 -21.94 48.05
CA GLY A 199 -23.61 -23.30 47.53
C GLY A 199 -24.54 -24.22 48.31
N VAL A 200 -25.45 -24.89 47.61
CA VAL A 200 -26.35 -25.92 48.13
C VAL A 200 -25.98 -27.27 47.51
N PHE A 201 -25.68 -28.26 48.34
CA PHE A 201 -25.16 -29.56 47.92
C PHE A 201 -26.01 -30.68 48.52
N GLY A 202 -26.75 -31.41 47.70
CA GLY A 202 -27.38 -32.65 48.15
C GLY A 202 -26.32 -33.70 48.49
N GLY A 203 -26.55 -34.50 49.53
CA GLY A 203 -25.64 -35.60 49.88
C GLY A 203 -25.72 -36.72 48.84
N ASP A 204 -24.62 -37.42 48.58
CA ASP A 204 -24.62 -38.57 47.67
C ASP A 204 -25.42 -39.75 48.22
N GLY A 205 -25.99 -40.57 47.33
CA GLY A 205 -26.67 -41.81 47.68
C GLY A 205 -25.68 -42.90 48.14
N GLY A 206 -26.08 -43.72 49.11
CA GLY A 206 -25.28 -44.82 49.61
C GLY A 206 -25.21 -46.01 48.63
N ASP A 207 -24.07 -46.70 48.59
CA ASP A 207 -23.84 -47.80 47.65
C ASP A 207 -24.72 -49.03 47.86
N ALA A 208 -24.99 -49.75 46.77
CA ALA A 208 -25.77 -50.98 46.77
C ALA A 208 -25.04 -52.16 47.43
N GLY A 209 -25.74 -52.95 48.26
CA GLY A 209 -25.19 -54.17 48.83
C GLY A 209 -24.85 -55.26 47.78
N PRO A 210 -23.98 -56.24 48.11
CA PRO A 210 -23.58 -57.33 47.22
C PRO A 210 -24.58 -58.50 47.23
N VAL A 211 -25.88 -58.24 47.42
CA VAL A 211 -26.90 -59.27 47.70
C VAL A 211 -28.11 -59.09 46.78
N VAL A 212 -28.77 -60.20 46.45
CA VAL A 212 -29.84 -60.26 45.43
C VAL A 212 -30.98 -59.30 45.77
N SER A 213 -31.43 -58.51 44.78
CA SER A 213 -32.45 -57.43 44.85
C SER A 213 -32.03 -56.05 45.38
N ALA A 214 -30.75 -55.82 45.69
CA ALA A 214 -30.25 -54.49 46.04
C ALA A 214 -30.40 -53.44 44.90
N GLN A 215 -30.56 -52.17 45.30
CA GLN A 215 -30.41 -50.97 44.47
C GLN A 215 -29.54 -49.96 45.23
N GLY A 216 -28.81 -49.12 44.49
CA GLY A 216 -28.08 -47.98 45.05
C GLY A 216 -29.06 -46.91 45.56
N GLY A 217 -28.67 -46.24 46.64
CA GLY A 217 -29.46 -45.15 47.21
C GLY A 217 -29.60 -43.99 46.24
N ARG A 218 -30.75 -43.32 46.24
CA ARG A 218 -30.94 -42.09 45.46
C ARG A 218 -30.12 -40.95 46.07
N GLY A 219 -29.51 -40.11 45.25
CA GLY A 219 -28.89 -38.86 45.69
C GLY A 219 -29.88 -37.89 46.34
N GLY A 220 -29.37 -37.05 47.25
CA GLY A 220 -30.14 -36.03 47.96
C GLY A 220 -30.50 -34.85 47.07
N ASP A 221 -31.71 -34.32 47.22
CA ASP A 221 -32.16 -33.17 46.42
C ASP A 221 -31.51 -31.86 46.87
N ALA A 222 -31.32 -30.94 45.93
CA ALA A 222 -30.91 -29.57 46.22
C ALA A 222 -32.06 -28.59 45.95
N GLN A 223 -32.22 -27.60 46.84
CA GLN A 223 -33.21 -26.52 46.69
C GLN A 223 -32.59 -25.18 47.06
N LEU A 224 -32.75 -24.18 46.19
CA LEU A 224 -32.24 -22.83 46.36
C LEU A 224 -33.32 -21.80 46.01
N GLU A 225 -33.68 -20.96 46.96
CA GLU A 225 -34.66 -19.90 46.77
C GLU A 225 -34.15 -18.59 47.37
N ILE A 226 -33.93 -17.59 46.53
CA ILE A 226 -33.48 -16.25 46.92
C ILE A 226 -34.52 -15.25 46.42
N TYR A 227 -35.21 -14.61 47.36
CA TYR A 227 -36.29 -13.66 47.13
C TYR A 227 -35.96 -12.30 47.74
N SER A 228 -35.90 -11.26 46.91
CA SER A 228 -35.91 -9.88 47.36
C SER A 228 -37.30 -9.27 47.26
N GLY A 229 -37.78 -8.69 48.36
CA GLY A 229 -38.96 -7.83 48.39
C GLY A 229 -38.70 -6.41 47.87
N GLY A 230 -37.44 -6.07 47.56
CA GLY A 230 -37.01 -4.93 46.74
C GLY A 230 -36.24 -5.45 45.51
N ASP A 231 -35.04 -4.92 45.28
CA ASP A 231 -34.14 -5.37 44.20
C ASP A 231 -33.21 -6.50 44.66
N LEU A 232 -32.75 -7.33 43.72
CA LEU A 232 -31.75 -8.37 43.93
C LEU A 232 -30.51 -8.04 43.08
N ILE A 233 -29.38 -7.80 43.75
CA ILE A 233 -28.09 -7.48 43.12
C ILE A 233 -27.12 -8.63 43.38
N VAL A 234 -26.58 -9.22 42.32
CA VAL A 234 -25.57 -10.29 42.37
C VAL A 234 -24.35 -9.86 41.57
N GLU A 235 -23.23 -9.59 42.25
CA GLU A 235 -22.02 -9.04 41.63
C GLU A 235 -20.79 -9.90 41.97
N SER A 236 -19.97 -10.22 40.96
CA SER A 236 -18.71 -10.98 41.11
C SER A 236 -18.85 -12.27 41.95
N SER A 237 -20.01 -12.93 41.87
CA SER A 237 -20.44 -13.96 42.84
C SER A 237 -20.83 -15.28 42.17
N LYS A 238 -20.72 -16.38 42.91
CA LYS A 238 -21.17 -17.71 42.49
C LYS A 238 -22.38 -18.16 43.32
N ILE A 239 -23.48 -18.47 42.65
CA ILE A 239 -24.65 -19.10 43.26
C ILE A 239 -24.82 -20.48 42.62
N ASN A 240 -24.82 -21.54 43.45
CA ASN A 240 -24.80 -22.93 43.00
C ASN A 240 -25.80 -23.78 43.78
N ALA A 241 -26.60 -24.59 43.08
CA ALA A 241 -27.24 -25.77 43.62
C ALA A 241 -26.80 -27.00 42.81
N THR A 242 -26.16 -27.95 43.48
CA THR A 242 -25.79 -29.25 42.93
C THR A 242 -26.49 -30.33 43.75
N ALA A 243 -27.37 -31.11 43.12
CA ALA A 243 -27.98 -32.25 43.80
C ALA A 243 -27.00 -33.43 43.86
N GLY A 244 -27.12 -34.27 44.88
CA GLY A 244 -26.19 -35.37 45.13
C GLY A 244 -26.31 -36.46 44.06
N ASP A 245 -25.23 -37.18 43.81
CA ASP A 245 -25.22 -38.28 42.86
C ASP A 245 -25.94 -39.52 43.43
N GLY A 246 -26.40 -40.42 42.55
CA GLY A 246 -26.88 -41.73 42.97
C GLY A 246 -25.74 -42.65 43.41
N GLY A 247 -26.00 -43.53 44.39
CA GLY A 247 -25.01 -44.50 44.87
C GLY A 247 -24.58 -45.51 43.80
N GLU A 248 -23.37 -46.06 43.89
CA GLU A 248 -22.79 -46.88 42.83
C GLU A 248 -23.52 -48.22 42.63
N PRO A 249 -23.50 -48.79 41.41
CA PRO A 249 -23.89 -50.17 41.16
C PRO A 249 -22.88 -51.13 41.79
N SER A 250 -23.36 -52.19 42.42
CA SER A 250 -22.50 -53.31 42.83
C SER A 250 -22.41 -54.36 41.71
N SER A 251 -21.53 -55.35 41.85
CA SER A 251 -21.38 -56.44 40.87
C SER A 251 -22.64 -57.29 40.63
N VAL A 252 -23.71 -57.07 41.41
CA VAL A 252 -25.00 -57.77 41.31
C VAL A 252 -26.21 -56.83 41.42
N ALA A 253 -26.03 -55.51 41.43
CA ALA A 253 -27.08 -54.51 41.70
C ALA A 253 -27.01 -53.30 40.76
N ARG A 254 -28.14 -52.64 40.52
CA ARG A 254 -28.18 -51.34 39.82
C ARG A 254 -27.85 -50.20 40.79
N GLY A 255 -27.16 -49.17 40.30
CA GLY A 255 -26.91 -47.95 41.06
C GLY A 255 -28.16 -47.10 41.24
N GLY A 256 -28.01 -45.97 41.91
CA GLY A 256 -29.10 -45.05 42.22
C GLY A 256 -29.41 -44.03 41.12
N ALA A 257 -30.63 -43.50 41.16
CA ALA A 257 -30.97 -42.23 40.53
C ALA A 257 -30.29 -41.06 41.27
N GLY A 258 -30.05 -39.95 40.58
CA GLY A 258 -29.52 -38.75 41.23
C GLY A 258 -30.57 -38.03 42.09
N GLY A 259 -30.14 -37.06 42.87
CA GLY A 259 -31.00 -35.98 43.34
C GLY A 259 -31.36 -35.03 42.19
N ILE A 260 -32.50 -34.34 42.29
CA ILE A 260 -32.88 -33.26 41.38
C ILE A 260 -32.59 -31.90 42.00
N VAL A 261 -32.41 -30.87 41.18
CA VAL A 261 -32.53 -29.48 41.64
C VAL A 261 -34.00 -29.09 41.52
N ASN A 262 -34.77 -29.35 42.58
CA ASN A 262 -36.24 -29.32 42.55
C ASN A 262 -36.79 -27.90 42.34
N ILE A 263 -36.19 -26.91 43.00
CA ILE A 263 -36.46 -25.50 42.81
C ILE A 263 -35.14 -24.74 42.88
N TYR A 264 -34.82 -23.99 41.83
CA TYR A 264 -33.80 -22.94 41.82
C TYR A 264 -34.48 -21.65 41.37
N THR A 265 -34.66 -20.70 42.28
CA THR A 265 -35.32 -19.42 41.99
C THR A 265 -34.50 -18.25 42.51
N LEU A 266 -34.16 -17.32 41.62
CA LEU A 266 -33.73 -15.97 41.98
C LEU A 266 -34.86 -15.01 41.60
N SER A 267 -35.38 -14.25 42.56
CA SER A 267 -36.49 -13.35 42.32
C SER A 267 -36.36 -12.01 43.04
N ALA A 268 -36.79 -10.96 42.37
CA ALA A 268 -36.89 -9.59 42.87
C ALA A 268 -38.30 -9.03 42.71
N ARG A 269 -38.63 -8.01 43.50
CA ARG A 269 -39.87 -7.24 43.38
C ARG A 269 -39.71 -5.94 42.59
N GLY A 270 -38.49 -5.41 42.54
CA GLY A 270 -38.03 -4.45 41.55
C GLY A 270 -37.18 -5.16 40.51
N TYR A 271 -35.91 -4.77 40.40
CA TYR A 271 -34.94 -5.25 39.42
C TYR A 271 -34.15 -6.48 39.91
N LEU A 272 -33.71 -7.32 38.96
CA LEU A 272 -32.68 -8.34 39.17
C LEU A 272 -31.46 -7.98 38.31
N ASN A 273 -30.40 -7.48 38.93
CA ASN A 273 -29.11 -7.22 38.27
C ASN A 273 -28.12 -8.35 38.60
N VAL A 274 -27.53 -8.96 37.57
CA VAL A 274 -26.50 -9.99 37.69
C VAL A 274 -25.28 -9.59 36.87
N THR A 275 -24.18 -9.25 37.52
CA THR A 275 -22.94 -8.78 36.86
C THR A 275 -21.74 -9.62 37.28
N ALA A 276 -20.91 -10.01 36.30
CA ALA A 276 -19.70 -10.83 36.48
C ALA A 276 -19.89 -12.10 37.34
N SER A 277 -21.05 -12.76 37.26
CA SER A 277 -21.49 -13.78 38.22
C SER A 277 -21.88 -15.12 37.59
N GLU A 278 -21.70 -16.21 38.34
CA GLU A 278 -21.94 -17.58 37.89
C GLU A 278 -23.18 -18.18 38.58
N ILE A 279 -24.18 -18.58 37.78
CA ILE A 279 -25.41 -19.26 38.21
C ILE A 279 -25.32 -20.73 37.79
N VAL A 280 -25.32 -21.65 38.76
CA VAL A 280 -25.13 -23.09 38.52
C VAL A 280 -26.29 -23.90 39.10
N SER A 281 -26.94 -24.71 38.27
CA SER A 281 -28.01 -25.63 38.64
C SER A 281 -27.75 -27.00 38.02
N LEU A 282 -27.31 -27.96 38.83
CA LEU A 282 -26.85 -29.28 38.40
C LEU A 282 -27.61 -30.41 39.10
N GLY A 283 -28.40 -31.18 38.33
CA GLY A 283 -28.93 -32.46 38.79
C GLY A 283 -27.81 -33.49 39.00
N GLY A 284 -28.00 -34.39 39.96
CA GLY A 284 -27.01 -35.43 40.29
C GLY A 284 -26.84 -36.45 39.15
N LEU A 285 -25.69 -37.13 39.11
CA LEU A 285 -25.45 -38.22 38.18
C LEU A 285 -26.24 -39.46 38.58
N ARG A 286 -27.01 -40.00 37.63
CA ARG A 286 -27.71 -41.28 37.72
C ARG A 286 -26.73 -42.41 37.41
N ARG A 287 -26.30 -43.14 38.43
CA ARG A 287 -25.26 -44.20 38.32
C ARG A 287 -25.83 -45.58 37.95
N GLU A 288 -26.95 -45.64 37.21
CA GLU A 288 -27.60 -46.89 36.82
C GLU A 288 -26.89 -47.65 35.67
N VAL A 289 -26.51 -46.97 34.59
CA VAL A 289 -25.83 -47.54 33.41
C VAL A 289 -24.97 -46.47 32.74
N PRO A 290 -23.69 -46.73 32.39
CA PRO A 290 -22.88 -45.79 31.59
C PRO A 290 -23.34 -45.68 30.13
N PRO A 291 -23.26 -44.50 29.47
CA PRO A 291 -22.82 -43.22 30.02
C PRO A 291 -23.85 -42.63 30.99
N TYR A 292 -23.38 -42.10 32.13
CA TYR A 292 -24.25 -41.58 33.17
C TYR A 292 -24.94 -40.28 32.73
N THR A 293 -26.25 -40.20 32.96
CA THR A 293 -27.06 -39.00 32.71
C THR A 293 -27.19 -38.16 33.98
N ARG A 294 -27.21 -36.83 33.87
CA ARG A 294 -27.66 -35.97 34.98
C ARG A 294 -29.18 -35.96 35.06
N GLU A 295 -29.69 -35.97 36.29
CA GLU A 295 -31.10 -35.70 36.59
C GLU A 295 -31.50 -34.25 36.27
N SER A 296 -32.77 -33.90 36.44
CA SER A 296 -33.31 -32.60 36.07
C SER A 296 -32.77 -31.42 36.91
N SER A 297 -32.47 -30.32 36.23
CA SER A 297 -32.19 -29.01 36.81
C SER A 297 -32.78 -27.87 35.99
N ARG A 298 -33.47 -26.94 36.67
CA ARG A 298 -34.10 -25.76 36.06
C ARG A 298 -33.86 -24.52 36.88
N VAL A 299 -33.59 -23.38 36.23
CA VAL A 299 -33.43 -22.07 36.85
C VAL A 299 -34.62 -21.17 36.50
N TYR A 300 -35.23 -20.55 37.51
CA TYR A 300 -36.24 -19.51 37.37
C TYR A 300 -35.67 -18.15 37.76
N LEU A 301 -35.67 -17.18 36.83
CA LEU A 301 -35.27 -15.79 37.07
C LEU A 301 -36.50 -14.89 36.92
N VAL A 302 -36.90 -14.21 38.00
CA VAL A 302 -38.22 -13.53 38.08
C VAL A 302 -38.12 -12.14 38.71
N ALA A 303 -38.26 -11.08 37.92
CA ALA A 303 -38.30 -9.70 38.40
C ALA A 303 -39.71 -9.10 38.34
N GLY A 304 -39.95 -8.07 39.16
CA GLY A 304 -41.14 -7.23 39.07
C GLY A 304 -41.02 -6.17 37.97
N GLU A 305 -39.80 -5.79 37.61
CA GLU A 305 -39.49 -4.81 36.56
C GLU A 305 -38.65 -5.44 35.44
N SER A 306 -37.32 -5.25 35.38
CA SER A 306 -36.41 -5.91 34.42
C SER A 306 -35.45 -6.94 35.07
N ILE A 307 -34.91 -7.84 34.24
CA ILE A 307 -33.80 -8.74 34.57
C ILE A 307 -32.62 -8.37 33.67
N ASP A 308 -31.56 -7.83 34.26
CA ASP A 308 -30.47 -7.22 33.52
C ASP A 308 -29.16 -7.96 33.88
N PHE A 309 -28.56 -8.62 32.89
CA PHE A 309 -27.29 -9.30 33.04
C PHE A 309 -26.18 -8.50 32.37
N ASP A 310 -25.10 -8.28 33.12
CA ASP A 310 -23.80 -7.87 32.58
C ASP A 310 -23.83 -6.50 31.85
N SER A 311 -24.85 -5.67 32.10
CA SER A 311 -25.09 -4.38 31.42
C SER A 311 -24.13 -3.26 31.87
N GLU A 312 -23.73 -3.25 33.15
CA GLU A 312 -22.83 -2.24 33.74
C GLU A 312 -21.33 -2.58 33.57
N LYS A 313 -20.96 -3.18 32.43
CA LYS A 313 -19.59 -3.64 32.13
C LYS A 313 -18.53 -2.53 32.13
N PRO A 314 -17.34 -2.78 32.71
CA PRO A 314 -16.13 -2.01 32.44
C PRO A 314 -15.84 -1.92 30.93
N VAL A 315 -15.35 -0.77 30.47
CA VAL A 315 -15.15 -0.48 29.04
C VAL A 315 -14.15 -1.43 28.38
N ASP A 316 -13.15 -1.90 29.14
CA ASP A 316 -12.12 -2.88 28.76
C ASP A 316 -12.62 -4.34 28.73
N LYS A 317 -13.89 -4.58 29.12
CA LYS A 317 -14.51 -5.91 29.19
C LYS A 317 -15.90 -5.98 28.57
N LYS A 318 -16.28 -4.95 27.81
CA LYS A 318 -17.62 -4.84 27.24
C LYS A 318 -17.96 -5.98 26.27
N ASP A 319 -16.95 -6.40 25.51
CA ASP A 319 -16.96 -7.54 24.60
C ASP A 319 -16.84 -8.91 25.29
N GLN A 320 -16.52 -8.97 26.59
CA GLN A 320 -16.27 -10.23 27.29
C GLN A 320 -17.54 -10.75 27.97
N SER A 321 -17.72 -12.07 27.93
CA SER A 321 -18.68 -12.73 28.82
C SER A 321 -18.13 -12.75 30.24
N LEU A 322 -18.79 -12.08 31.18
CA LEU A 322 -18.40 -12.05 32.59
C LEU A 322 -19.37 -12.86 33.44
N SER A 323 -20.67 -12.86 33.10
CA SER A 323 -21.68 -13.72 33.73
C SER A 323 -21.94 -14.99 32.93
N ARG A 324 -22.07 -16.11 33.65
CA ARG A 324 -22.38 -17.45 33.11
C ARG A 324 -23.60 -18.05 33.79
N ILE A 325 -24.42 -18.75 33.00
CA ILE A 325 -25.53 -19.57 33.47
C ILE A 325 -25.30 -21.01 33.02
N HIS A 326 -25.32 -21.97 33.95
CA HIS A 326 -25.14 -23.40 33.67
C HIS A 326 -26.29 -24.21 34.27
N THR A 327 -27.19 -24.67 33.42
CA THR A 327 -28.42 -25.43 33.74
C THR A 327 -28.91 -26.19 32.52
N GLN A 328 -29.83 -27.16 32.68
CA GLN A 328 -30.49 -27.82 31.54
C GLN A 328 -31.65 -26.99 31.00
N ASP A 329 -32.52 -26.50 31.90
CA ASP A 329 -33.65 -25.63 31.57
C ASP A 329 -33.48 -24.24 32.20
N ILE A 330 -33.98 -23.20 31.53
CA ILE A 330 -34.13 -21.85 32.09
C ILE A 330 -35.46 -21.20 31.70
N THR A 331 -36.03 -20.45 32.65
CA THR A 331 -37.24 -19.65 32.50
C THR A 331 -36.99 -18.22 32.99
N PHE A 332 -37.30 -17.24 32.15
CA PHE A 332 -37.25 -15.82 32.50
C PHE A 332 -38.67 -15.24 32.62
N ARG A 333 -38.87 -14.33 33.59
CA ARG A 333 -40.11 -13.56 33.70
C ARG A 333 -39.86 -12.15 34.24
N ALA A 334 -40.01 -11.14 33.38
CA ALA A 334 -39.83 -9.74 33.72
C ALA A 334 -40.67 -8.84 32.78
N PRO A 335 -41.68 -8.10 33.28
CA PRO A 335 -42.58 -7.33 32.43
C PRO A 335 -41.93 -6.09 31.79
N GLY A 336 -40.83 -5.58 32.36
CA GLY A 336 -40.00 -4.54 31.76
C GLY A 336 -39.11 -5.07 30.63
N GLY A 337 -38.84 -6.37 30.61
CA GLY A 337 -37.94 -7.04 29.67
C GLY A 337 -36.76 -7.72 30.37
N VAL A 338 -35.95 -8.39 29.56
CA VAL A 338 -34.70 -9.05 29.97
C VAL A 338 -33.58 -8.54 29.06
N GLU A 339 -32.48 -8.07 29.62
CA GLU A 339 -31.30 -7.64 28.86
C GLU A 339 -30.10 -8.56 29.16
N LEU A 340 -29.54 -9.21 28.14
CA LEU A 340 -28.42 -10.16 28.26
C LEU A 340 -27.23 -9.66 27.44
N HIS A 341 -26.21 -9.10 28.09
CA HIS A 341 -25.00 -8.58 27.42
C HIS A 341 -23.88 -9.62 27.40
N GLU A 342 -23.62 -10.27 26.25
CA GLU A 342 -22.61 -11.33 26.09
C GLU A 342 -22.67 -12.43 27.19
N VAL A 343 -23.87 -12.87 27.60
CA VAL A 343 -24.01 -13.88 28.66
C VAL A 343 -23.77 -15.29 28.14
N ASP A 344 -22.86 -16.04 28.77
CA ASP A 344 -22.62 -17.44 28.44
C ASP A 344 -23.69 -18.35 29.06
N THR A 345 -24.56 -18.92 28.22
CA THR A 345 -25.61 -19.87 28.63
C THR A 345 -25.21 -21.34 28.47
N GLY A 346 -23.96 -21.64 28.11
CA GLY A 346 -23.44 -23.00 27.91
C GLY A 346 -23.93 -23.72 26.65
N GLU A 347 -23.42 -24.93 26.44
CA GLU A 347 -23.73 -25.77 25.27
C GLU A 347 -25.19 -26.24 25.23
N SER A 348 -25.88 -26.26 26.37
CA SER A 348 -27.29 -26.65 26.51
C SER A 348 -28.25 -25.47 26.36
N SER A 349 -28.32 -24.90 25.15
CA SER A 349 -29.52 -24.17 24.72
C SER A 349 -30.72 -25.12 24.72
N PRO A 350 -31.91 -24.72 25.23
CA PRO A 350 -32.54 -23.45 24.89
C PRO A 350 -33.07 -22.61 26.07
N LEU A 351 -33.46 -21.37 25.75
CA LEU A 351 -34.38 -20.56 26.55
C LEU A 351 -35.79 -21.21 26.49
N THR A 352 -36.02 -22.21 27.36
CA THR A 352 -37.15 -23.17 27.24
C THR A 352 -38.55 -22.59 27.40
N ASP A 353 -38.71 -21.55 28.22
CA ASP A 353 -40.01 -20.92 28.51
C ASP A 353 -39.80 -19.42 28.71
N VAL A 354 -40.51 -18.62 27.91
CA VAL A 354 -40.43 -17.15 27.86
C VAL A 354 -41.86 -16.63 27.86
N THR A 355 -42.36 -16.30 29.05
CA THR A 355 -43.75 -15.85 29.26
C THR A 355 -43.80 -14.40 29.75
N ASP A 356 -44.75 -13.64 29.21
CA ASP A 356 -45.04 -12.24 29.55
C ASP A 356 -43.85 -11.25 29.47
N CYS A 357 -42.78 -11.57 28.74
CA CYS A 357 -41.56 -10.76 28.65
C CYS A 357 -40.96 -10.69 27.23
N THR A 358 -40.10 -9.69 27.00
CA THR A 358 -39.25 -9.58 25.80
C THR A 358 -37.80 -9.80 26.21
N ILE A 359 -37.05 -10.60 25.44
CA ILE A 359 -35.62 -10.77 25.66
C ILE A 359 -34.85 -9.93 24.63
N TYR A 360 -33.89 -9.13 25.12
CA TYR A 360 -32.89 -8.45 24.33
C TYR A 360 -31.53 -9.12 24.58
N ILE A 361 -30.94 -9.70 23.54
CA ILE A 361 -29.56 -10.20 23.61
C ILE A 361 -28.67 -9.18 22.89
N TYR A 362 -27.66 -8.70 23.61
CA TYR A 362 -26.68 -7.73 23.13
C TYR A 362 -25.37 -8.46 22.86
N TRP A 363 -24.91 -8.42 21.61
CA TRP A 363 -23.65 -9.03 21.18
C TRP A 363 -22.72 -8.02 20.53
N TYR A 364 -21.42 -8.20 20.69
CA TYR A 364 -20.41 -7.32 20.12
C TYR A 364 -20.02 -7.77 18.72
N LEU A 365 -20.00 -6.79 17.83
CA LEU A 365 -19.46 -6.93 16.49
C LEU A 365 -18.23 -6.04 16.34
N THR A 366 -17.13 -6.67 15.97
CA THR A 366 -15.90 -6.00 15.52
C THR A 366 -15.91 -5.94 13.99
N VAL A 367 -15.98 -4.74 13.44
CA VAL A 367 -15.83 -4.47 12.01
C VAL A 367 -14.48 -3.82 11.78
N LYS A 368 -13.52 -4.57 11.25
CA LYS A 368 -12.26 -4.00 10.75
C LYS A 368 -12.43 -3.62 9.29
N VAL A 369 -12.36 -2.32 8.98
CA VAL A 369 -12.35 -1.83 7.61
C VAL A 369 -10.92 -1.68 7.12
N THR A 370 -10.60 -2.35 6.02
CA THR A 370 -9.33 -2.21 5.28
C THR A 370 -9.61 -1.89 3.82
N ASP A 371 -8.67 -1.26 3.14
CA ASP A 371 -8.76 -1.14 1.68
C ASP A 371 -8.47 -2.47 0.95
N ASN A 372 -8.49 -2.43 -0.37
CA ASN A 372 -8.18 -3.55 -1.25
C ASN A 372 -6.73 -4.07 -1.16
N PHE A 373 -5.85 -3.39 -0.41
CA PHE A 373 -4.47 -3.82 -0.12
C PHE A 373 -4.25 -4.17 1.38
N GLY A 374 -5.32 -4.15 2.20
CA GLY A 374 -5.26 -4.48 3.63
C GLY A 374 -4.91 -3.30 4.54
N THR A 375 -4.71 -2.08 4.00
CA THR A 375 -4.41 -0.88 4.80
C THR A 375 -5.67 -0.45 5.58
N PRO A 376 -5.61 -0.26 6.91
CA PRO A 376 -6.81 0.10 7.68
C PRO A 376 -7.37 1.49 7.35
N ARG A 377 -8.69 1.66 7.52
CA ARG A 377 -9.38 2.90 7.14
C ARG A 377 -10.17 3.51 8.30
N SER A 378 -9.55 4.49 8.94
CA SER A 378 -10.08 5.30 10.06
C SER A 378 -11.14 6.31 9.63
N SER A 379 -11.97 6.77 10.57
CA SER A 379 -13.10 7.68 10.33
C SER A 379 -14.10 7.18 9.26
N THR A 380 -14.13 5.88 8.99
CA THR A 380 -15.10 5.25 8.08
C THR A 380 -16.44 5.11 8.79
N ARG A 381 -17.52 5.57 8.17
CA ARG A 381 -18.87 5.45 8.74
C ARG A 381 -19.41 4.04 8.57
N ILE A 382 -19.72 3.36 9.68
CA ILE A 382 -20.42 2.08 9.68
C ILE A 382 -21.93 2.32 9.73
N ARG A 383 -22.69 1.61 8.89
CA ARG A 383 -24.15 1.51 8.92
C ARG A 383 -24.59 0.07 8.99
N ILE A 384 -25.69 -0.19 9.70
CA ILE A 384 -26.11 -1.53 10.08
C ILE A 384 -27.60 -1.65 9.83
N PHE A 385 -27.99 -2.66 9.05
CA PHE A 385 -29.34 -2.86 8.55
C PHE A 385 -29.86 -4.25 8.93
N ARG A 386 -31.17 -4.36 9.12
CA ARG A 386 -31.86 -5.67 9.23
C ARG A 386 -32.79 -5.81 8.03
N GLY A 387 -32.44 -6.73 7.12
CA GLY A 387 -33.00 -6.71 5.77
C GLY A 387 -32.61 -5.40 5.06
N THR A 388 -33.60 -4.59 4.69
CA THR A 388 -33.43 -3.28 4.02
C THR A 388 -33.52 -2.07 4.96
N ALA A 389 -33.90 -2.25 6.23
CA ALA A 389 -34.10 -1.14 7.16
C ALA A 389 -32.83 -0.83 7.97
N GLU A 390 -32.38 0.43 7.97
CA GLU A 390 -31.28 0.91 8.82
C GLU A 390 -31.72 0.89 10.29
N LEU A 391 -30.94 0.24 11.16
CA LEU A 391 -31.32 0.03 12.57
C LEU A 391 -31.12 1.26 13.46
N PHE A 392 -30.21 2.15 13.06
CA PHE A 392 -29.80 3.32 13.86
C PHE A 392 -29.80 4.60 13.00
N PRO A 393 -30.94 4.97 12.37
CA PRO A 393 -30.99 6.12 11.48
C PRO A 393 -30.57 7.40 12.21
N GLY A 394 -29.61 8.12 11.63
CA GLY A 394 -29.06 9.36 12.19
C GLY A 394 -28.00 9.21 13.29
N LYS A 395 -27.62 7.97 13.68
CA LYS A 395 -26.48 7.72 14.57
C LYS A 395 -25.23 7.43 13.74
N GLU A 396 -24.13 8.15 14.00
CA GLU A 396 -22.86 7.86 13.36
C GLU A 396 -22.02 6.89 14.19
N PHE A 397 -21.49 5.88 13.52
CA PHE A 397 -20.50 4.93 14.04
C PHE A 397 -19.23 5.08 13.21
N LEU A 398 -18.09 5.34 13.82
CA LEU A 398 -16.83 5.61 13.13
C LEU A 398 -15.75 4.63 13.55
N THR A 399 -14.91 4.21 12.60
CA THR A 399 -13.70 3.41 12.87
C THR A 399 -12.60 4.24 13.53
N ASN A 400 -11.83 3.62 14.42
CA ASN A 400 -10.64 4.18 15.06
C ASN A 400 -9.45 4.31 14.07
N GLU A 401 -8.29 4.78 14.55
CA GLU A 401 -7.06 4.92 13.74
C GLU A 401 -6.61 3.59 13.09
N GLU A 402 -6.87 2.45 13.74
CA GLU A 402 -6.57 1.09 13.26
C GLU A 402 -7.64 0.53 12.29
N GLY A 403 -8.57 1.38 11.82
CA GLY A 403 -9.68 0.99 10.94
C GLY A 403 -10.73 0.10 11.60
N VAL A 404 -10.69 -0.08 12.92
CA VAL A 404 -11.63 -0.92 13.68
C VAL A 404 -12.77 -0.08 14.24
N TRP A 405 -14.00 -0.51 14.00
CA TRP A 405 -15.15 -0.16 14.81
C TRP A 405 -15.58 -1.38 15.61
N MET A 406 -15.81 -1.21 16.91
CA MET A 406 -16.46 -2.22 17.76
C MET A 406 -17.75 -1.63 18.30
N GLY A 407 -18.82 -2.42 18.31
CA GLY A 407 -20.07 -1.97 18.91
C GLY A 407 -21.05 -3.08 19.24
N GLU A 408 -21.86 -2.76 20.22
CA GLU A 408 -22.90 -3.59 20.81
C GLU A 408 -24.17 -3.55 19.94
N LEU A 409 -24.65 -4.71 19.52
CA LEU A 409 -25.82 -4.85 18.66
C LEU A 409 -26.98 -5.49 19.43
N PRO A 410 -28.10 -4.76 19.65
CA PRO A 410 -29.30 -5.33 20.23
C PRO A 410 -29.96 -6.30 19.26
N SER A 411 -30.44 -7.40 19.80
CA SER A 411 -31.35 -8.32 19.11
C SER A 411 -32.61 -8.51 19.94
N LYS A 412 -33.75 -8.07 19.40
CA LYS A 412 -35.06 -8.27 20.04
C LYS A 412 -35.59 -9.65 19.69
N ILE A 413 -35.77 -10.50 20.69
CA ILE A 413 -36.36 -11.82 20.58
C ILE A 413 -37.71 -11.81 21.33
N ILE A 414 -38.78 -12.10 20.59
CA ILE A 414 -40.18 -11.97 21.08
C ILE A 414 -40.80 -13.35 21.36
N THR A 415 -40.32 -14.39 20.69
CA THR A 415 -40.73 -15.78 20.90
C THR A 415 -39.59 -16.68 20.44
N ILE A 416 -39.32 -17.75 21.17
CA ILE A 416 -38.33 -18.78 20.83
C ILE A 416 -39.10 -20.08 20.65
N ASP A 417 -38.92 -20.73 19.50
CA ASP A 417 -39.25 -22.15 19.37
C ASP A 417 -38.11 -22.91 20.07
N PRO A 418 -38.37 -23.79 21.05
CA PRO A 418 -37.34 -24.53 21.77
C PRO A 418 -36.38 -25.34 20.87
N ASN A 419 -36.75 -25.59 19.61
CA ASN A 419 -35.96 -26.31 18.63
C ASN A 419 -35.22 -25.39 17.64
N SER A 420 -35.44 -24.07 17.70
CA SER A 420 -34.91 -23.13 16.70
C SER A 420 -33.53 -22.61 17.07
N ASN A 421 -32.58 -22.88 16.17
CA ASN A 421 -31.32 -22.17 16.09
C ASN A 421 -31.59 -20.74 15.59
N VAL A 422 -31.88 -19.81 16.50
CA VAL A 422 -32.14 -18.40 16.18
C VAL A 422 -30.84 -17.69 15.76
N PHE A 423 -30.48 -17.84 14.49
CA PHE A 423 -29.47 -17.00 13.85
C PHE A 423 -30.01 -15.58 13.65
N LEU A 424 -29.15 -14.56 13.84
CA LEU A 424 -29.51 -13.16 13.71
C LEU A 424 -28.73 -12.52 12.55
N HIS A 425 -29.45 -12.17 11.49
CA HIS A 425 -28.88 -11.75 10.20
C HIS A 425 -28.92 -10.22 10.04
N TYR A 426 -27.75 -9.63 9.79
CA TYR A 426 -27.54 -8.19 9.60
C TYR A 426 -26.81 -7.91 8.28
N ASN A 427 -27.17 -6.84 7.58
CA ASN A 427 -26.42 -6.32 6.44
C ASN A 427 -25.61 -5.10 6.89
N ILE A 428 -24.33 -5.04 6.54
CA ILE A 428 -23.40 -4.05 7.09
C ILE A 428 -22.69 -3.31 5.96
N LYS A 429 -22.65 -1.98 6.06
CA LYS A 429 -22.08 -1.09 5.04
C LYS A 429 -21.04 -0.18 5.69
N ALA A 430 -19.86 -0.09 5.08
CA ALA A 430 -18.86 0.91 5.38
C ALA A 430 -18.91 2.02 4.30
N GLU A 431 -18.91 3.28 4.71
CA GLU A 431 -18.84 4.46 3.85
C GLU A 431 -17.58 5.27 4.18
N VAL A 432 -16.61 5.28 3.28
CA VAL A 432 -15.35 6.01 3.42
C VAL A 432 -15.55 7.45 2.92
N PRO A 433 -14.93 8.48 3.55
CA PRO A 433 -14.83 9.80 2.97
C PRO A 433 -14.35 9.75 1.50
N GLY A 434 -14.98 10.52 0.61
CA GLY A 434 -14.73 10.43 -0.83
C GLY A 434 -15.61 9.43 -1.60
N GLY A 435 -16.49 8.68 -0.92
CA GLY A 435 -17.61 7.97 -1.55
C GLY A 435 -17.39 6.47 -1.80
N ALA A 436 -16.22 5.92 -1.44
CA ALA A 436 -15.97 4.49 -1.52
C ALA A 436 -16.84 3.72 -0.52
N VAL A 437 -17.37 2.56 -0.95
CA VAL A 437 -18.29 1.73 -0.17
C VAL A 437 -17.85 0.28 -0.20
N GLY A 438 -17.97 -0.39 0.95
CA GLY A 438 -17.89 -1.84 1.06
C GLY A 438 -19.10 -2.36 1.83
N THR A 439 -19.54 -3.58 1.52
CA THR A 439 -20.70 -4.21 2.16
C THR A 439 -20.43 -5.65 2.53
N TYR A 440 -20.75 -6.02 3.76
CA TYR A 440 -20.85 -7.42 4.19
C TYR A 440 -22.35 -7.76 4.37
N PRO A 441 -22.97 -8.47 3.42
CA PRO A 441 -24.34 -8.93 3.57
C PRO A 441 -24.41 -10.17 4.48
N ASP A 442 -25.58 -10.39 5.07
CA ASP A 442 -25.92 -11.62 5.81
C ASP A 442 -24.95 -12.02 6.95
N VAL A 443 -24.47 -11.04 7.71
CA VAL A 443 -23.70 -11.26 8.94
C VAL A 443 -24.59 -11.98 9.95
N SER A 444 -24.35 -13.27 10.13
CA SER A 444 -25.12 -14.16 11.00
C SER A 444 -24.45 -14.27 12.37
N LEU A 445 -24.99 -13.59 13.39
CA LEU A 445 -24.43 -13.60 14.74
C LEU A 445 -24.88 -14.82 15.55
N ARG A 446 -23.99 -15.31 16.42
CA ARG A 446 -24.25 -16.29 17.50
C ARG A 446 -23.56 -15.94 18.83
N GLY A 447 -23.11 -14.69 18.95
CA GLY A 447 -22.17 -14.21 19.96
C GLY A 447 -21.18 -13.23 19.30
N ASN A 448 -20.17 -12.82 20.06
CA ASN A 448 -18.98 -12.12 19.58
C ASN A 448 -18.57 -12.52 18.14
N THR A 449 -18.60 -11.55 17.23
CA THR A 449 -18.26 -11.76 15.82
C THR A 449 -17.23 -10.72 15.37
N SER A 450 -16.22 -11.16 14.63
CA SER A 450 -15.25 -10.27 13.97
C SER A 450 -15.35 -10.44 12.46
N ILE A 451 -15.57 -9.35 11.74
CA ILE A 451 -15.54 -9.31 10.27
C ILE A 451 -14.47 -8.34 9.79
N VAL A 452 -13.79 -8.73 8.70
CA VAL A 452 -12.98 -7.81 7.90
C VAL A 452 -13.82 -7.39 6.71
N LEU A 453 -14.11 -6.10 6.60
CA LEU A 453 -14.91 -5.52 5.53
C LEU A 453 -13.97 -4.73 4.62
N GLN A 454 -13.78 -5.24 3.40
CA GLN A 454 -12.86 -4.63 2.44
C GLN A 454 -13.57 -3.54 1.63
N VAL A 455 -12.94 -2.36 1.53
CA VAL A 455 -13.38 -1.25 0.67
C VAL A 455 -12.41 -1.10 -0.49
N ARG A 456 -12.87 -1.02 -1.73
CA ARG A 456 -11.97 -0.66 -2.84
C ARG A 456 -11.81 0.85 -2.88
N LEU A 457 -10.59 1.36 -3.02
CA LEU A 457 -10.30 2.80 -3.07
C LEU A 457 -9.68 3.21 -4.40
N ILE A 458 -8.59 2.53 -4.77
CA ILE A 458 -7.87 2.63 -6.03
C ILE A 458 -7.63 1.19 -6.47
N ASP A 459 -8.04 0.80 -7.66
CA ASP A 459 -7.61 -0.46 -8.25
C ASP A 459 -6.25 -0.21 -8.95
N LEU A 460 -5.22 -1.01 -8.66
CA LEU A 460 -3.87 -0.92 -9.22
C LEU A 460 -3.38 -2.34 -9.51
N GLU A 461 -2.91 -2.57 -10.73
CA GLU A 461 -2.38 -3.85 -11.18
C GLU A 461 -1.21 -3.63 -12.14
N VAL A 462 -0.08 -4.30 -11.90
CA VAL A 462 0.94 -4.51 -12.93
C VAL A 462 0.46 -5.67 -13.78
N THR A 463 0.36 -5.47 -15.09
CA THR A 463 -0.18 -6.46 -16.03
C THR A 463 0.92 -7.20 -16.77
N SER A 464 2.08 -6.58 -16.95
CA SER A 464 3.20 -7.11 -17.74
C SER A 464 4.54 -6.62 -17.18
N ILE A 465 5.52 -7.53 -17.13
CA ILE A 465 6.95 -7.19 -17.06
C ILE A 465 7.60 -7.93 -18.24
N MET A 466 8.21 -7.19 -19.16
CA MET A 466 8.71 -7.72 -20.44
C MET A 466 7.68 -8.59 -21.21
N GLY A 467 6.39 -8.20 -21.16
CA GLY A 467 5.28 -8.93 -21.80
C GLY A 467 4.88 -10.24 -21.11
N LYS A 468 5.48 -10.58 -19.97
CA LYS A 468 5.18 -11.78 -19.16
C LYS A 468 4.38 -11.41 -17.90
N SER A 469 3.71 -12.42 -17.33
CA SER A 469 2.93 -12.27 -16.09
C SER A 469 3.86 -11.97 -14.89
N PRO A 470 3.60 -10.92 -14.07
CA PRO A 470 4.41 -10.58 -12.90
C PRO A 470 4.38 -11.62 -11.77
N TYR A 471 3.58 -12.68 -11.89
CA TYR A 471 3.50 -13.78 -10.92
C TYR A 471 4.38 -14.98 -11.28
N GLU A 472 5.18 -14.90 -12.35
CA GLU A 472 6.24 -15.86 -12.67
C GLU A 472 7.54 -15.50 -11.94
N ASN A 473 8.38 -16.50 -11.65
CA ASN A 473 9.72 -16.28 -11.08
C ASN A 473 10.62 -15.58 -12.12
N MET A 474 10.58 -14.25 -12.14
CA MET A 474 11.29 -13.44 -13.12
C MET A 474 12.78 -13.30 -12.79
N VAL A 475 13.60 -13.68 -13.76
CA VAL A 475 14.97 -13.19 -13.92
C VAL A 475 14.95 -12.13 -15.03
N VAL A 476 15.53 -10.96 -14.76
CA VAL A 476 15.56 -9.79 -15.67
C VAL A 476 16.96 -9.21 -15.79
N GLY A 477 17.18 -8.38 -16.81
CA GLY A 477 18.43 -7.71 -17.11
C GLY A 477 18.24 -6.67 -18.22
N GLY A 478 19.23 -5.79 -18.43
CA GLY A 478 19.17 -4.65 -19.34
C GLY A 478 17.94 -3.75 -19.13
N ASP A 479 17.29 -3.39 -20.25
CA ASP A 479 16.10 -2.55 -20.28
C ASP A 479 14.81 -3.35 -20.06
N VAL A 480 14.12 -3.08 -18.95
CA VAL A 480 12.90 -3.78 -18.50
C VAL A 480 11.68 -2.89 -18.65
N LEU A 481 10.78 -3.24 -19.59
CA LEU A 481 9.46 -2.62 -19.69
C LEU A 481 8.51 -3.20 -18.64
N ILE A 482 7.87 -2.33 -17.87
CA ILE A 482 6.82 -2.63 -16.90
C ILE A 482 5.53 -1.94 -17.37
N GLU A 483 4.43 -2.69 -17.46
CA GLU A 483 3.11 -2.16 -17.84
C GLU A 483 2.07 -2.45 -16.75
N GLY A 484 1.05 -1.60 -16.66
CA GLY A 484 -0.07 -1.84 -15.78
C GLY A 484 -1.32 -1.00 -16.06
N THR A 485 -2.27 -1.10 -15.14
CA THR A 485 -3.49 -0.29 -15.08
C THR A 485 -3.63 0.33 -13.70
N ALA A 486 -4.23 1.51 -13.62
CA ALA A 486 -4.66 2.12 -12.37
C ALA A 486 -6.00 2.84 -12.56
N GLY A 487 -6.88 2.78 -11.56
CA GLY A 487 -8.20 3.38 -11.66
C GLY A 487 -8.88 3.53 -10.30
N VAL A 488 -10.15 3.97 -10.31
CA VAL A 488 -11.00 3.97 -9.12
C VAL A 488 -12.26 3.13 -9.36
N PRO A 489 -12.85 2.52 -8.32
CA PRO A 489 -14.04 1.70 -8.47
C PRO A 489 -15.27 2.46 -9.03
N PRO A 490 -16.17 1.78 -9.75
CA PRO A 490 -17.41 2.39 -10.25
C PRO A 490 -18.22 3.10 -9.15
N GLY A 491 -18.59 4.35 -9.41
CA GLY A 491 -19.34 5.20 -8.47
C GLY A 491 -18.47 6.11 -7.58
N VAL A 492 -17.15 5.91 -7.54
CA VAL A 492 -16.22 6.88 -6.96
C VAL A 492 -16.04 8.05 -7.94
N THR A 493 -16.25 9.29 -7.49
CA THR A 493 -16.21 10.50 -8.36
C THR A 493 -14.82 11.10 -8.53
N ARG A 494 -13.78 10.35 -8.16
CA ARG A 494 -12.37 10.75 -8.17
C ARG A 494 -11.66 10.11 -9.37
N ARG A 495 -10.36 10.31 -9.51
CA ARG A 495 -9.52 9.62 -10.50
C ARG A 495 -8.10 9.51 -9.98
N VAL A 496 -7.34 8.54 -10.50
CA VAL A 496 -5.89 8.51 -10.30
C VAL A 496 -5.29 9.78 -10.92
N LEU A 497 -4.33 10.38 -10.20
CA LEU A 497 -3.62 11.59 -10.61
C LEU A 497 -2.17 11.30 -11.00
N GLN A 498 -1.57 10.25 -10.43
CA GLN A 498 -0.20 9.82 -10.70
C GLN A 498 -0.02 8.32 -10.42
N VAL A 499 0.82 7.68 -11.22
CA VAL A 499 1.51 6.42 -10.88
C VAL A 499 3.02 6.69 -10.88
N ASN A 500 3.73 6.19 -9.86
CA ASN A 500 5.20 6.26 -9.74
C ASN A 500 5.77 4.89 -9.40
N ILE A 501 6.99 4.60 -9.86
CA ILE A 501 7.76 3.39 -9.52
C ILE A 501 8.89 3.79 -8.57
N GLN A 502 9.23 2.90 -7.65
CA GLN A 502 10.45 2.94 -6.84
C GLN A 502 11.10 1.55 -6.90
N ILE A 503 12.39 1.51 -7.18
CA ILE A 503 13.19 0.27 -7.10
C ILE A 503 13.92 0.28 -5.75
N ASP A 504 13.73 -0.78 -4.96
CA ASP A 504 14.22 -0.92 -3.58
C ASP A 504 13.87 0.31 -2.71
N ASP A 505 14.83 0.84 -1.95
CA ASP A 505 14.75 2.10 -1.19
C ASP A 505 15.11 3.34 -2.05
N GLY A 506 15.01 3.24 -3.39
CA GLY A 506 15.43 4.25 -4.36
C GLY A 506 14.56 5.51 -4.43
N ALA A 507 14.69 6.26 -5.53
CA ALA A 507 13.82 7.42 -5.80
C ALA A 507 12.42 6.98 -6.28
N LEU A 508 11.44 7.86 -6.13
CA LEU A 508 10.14 7.73 -6.80
C LEU A 508 10.23 8.39 -8.18
N GLU A 509 10.04 7.59 -9.23
CA GLU A 509 10.11 7.99 -10.63
C GLU A 509 8.72 7.86 -11.29
N PRO A 510 8.27 8.83 -12.10
CA PRO A 510 6.92 8.81 -12.66
C PRO A 510 6.78 7.78 -13.79
N ALA A 511 5.64 7.09 -13.83
CA ALA A 511 5.22 6.30 -14.98
C ALA A 511 4.65 7.20 -16.10
N GLU A 512 4.64 6.69 -17.32
CA GLU A 512 3.96 7.30 -18.47
C GLU A 512 2.49 6.85 -18.53
N ASP A 513 1.56 7.81 -18.50
CA ASP A 513 0.12 7.58 -18.70
C ASP A 513 -0.18 7.51 -20.21
N LEU A 514 -0.60 6.34 -20.68
CA LEU A 514 -0.84 6.07 -22.10
C LEU A 514 -2.28 6.41 -22.55
N THR A 515 -3.17 6.77 -21.62
CA THR A 515 -4.59 7.01 -21.88
C THR A 515 -5.10 8.37 -21.39
N GLY A 516 -4.37 9.05 -20.50
CA GLY A 516 -4.77 10.32 -19.89
C GLY A 516 -5.71 10.16 -18.67
N ASP A 517 -5.90 8.92 -18.23
CA ASP A 517 -6.70 8.53 -17.07
C ASP A 517 -6.06 7.41 -16.23
N TRP A 518 -4.81 7.02 -16.54
CA TRP A 518 -4.05 5.90 -15.97
C TRP A 518 -4.62 4.49 -16.20
N SER A 519 -5.70 4.33 -16.98
CA SER A 519 -6.25 3.00 -17.31
C SER A 519 -5.28 2.11 -18.10
N ARG A 520 -4.28 2.71 -18.77
CA ARG A 520 -3.00 2.04 -19.10
C ARG A 520 -1.82 2.95 -18.79
N TRP A 521 -0.79 2.39 -18.17
CA TRP A 521 0.47 3.08 -17.92
C TRP A 521 1.68 2.16 -18.20
N GLN A 522 2.84 2.77 -18.45
CA GLN A 522 4.11 2.05 -18.60
C GLN A 522 5.27 2.73 -17.85
N PHE A 523 6.29 1.96 -17.50
CA PHE A 523 7.56 2.43 -16.97
C PHE A 523 8.70 1.62 -17.59
N MET A 524 9.85 2.25 -17.78
CA MET A 524 11.01 1.68 -18.47
C MET A 524 12.21 1.73 -17.54
N TRP A 525 12.61 0.57 -17.02
CA TRP A 525 13.65 0.43 -16.00
C TRP A 525 14.97 -0.03 -16.61
N ASP A 526 16.01 0.80 -16.49
CA ASP A 526 17.39 0.39 -16.76
C ASP A 526 17.95 -0.37 -15.54
N THR A 527 18.08 -1.69 -15.66
CA THR A 527 18.65 -2.54 -14.61
C THR A 527 20.18 -2.49 -14.54
N LEU A 528 20.88 -1.92 -15.54
CA LEU A 528 22.35 -1.84 -15.57
C LEU A 528 22.91 -0.87 -14.49
N GLN A 529 22.05 -0.04 -13.90
CA GLN A 529 22.37 0.80 -12.74
C GLN A 529 22.36 0.01 -11.41
N TYR A 530 21.95 -1.26 -11.43
CA TYR A 530 21.73 -2.12 -10.27
C TYR A 530 22.65 -3.35 -10.32
N SER A 531 22.83 -4.01 -9.16
CA SER A 531 23.63 -5.23 -9.04
C SER A 531 22.85 -6.48 -9.42
N ASP A 532 23.54 -7.59 -9.74
CA ASP A 532 22.90 -8.91 -9.73
C ASP A 532 22.42 -9.28 -8.31
N GLY A 533 21.20 -9.79 -8.18
CA GLY A 533 20.57 -10.11 -6.89
C GLY A 533 19.04 -10.05 -6.89
N GLU A 534 18.43 -10.19 -5.71
CA GLU A 534 17.00 -9.91 -5.52
C GLU A 534 16.78 -8.41 -5.34
N HIS A 535 15.89 -7.83 -6.15
CA HIS A 535 15.49 -6.44 -6.14
C HIS A 535 13.96 -6.31 -6.03
N THR A 536 13.45 -5.24 -5.44
CA THR A 536 12.00 -5.04 -5.21
C THR A 536 11.46 -3.87 -6.02
N ILE A 537 10.51 -4.15 -6.91
CA ILE A 537 9.73 -3.14 -7.64
C ILE A 537 8.55 -2.74 -6.76
N ASN A 538 8.44 -1.46 -6.42
CA ASN A 538 7.30 -0.88 -5.71
C ASN A 538 6.56 0.12 -6.62
N VAL A 539 5.27 -0.09 -6.88
CA VAL A 539 4.44 0.76 -7.74
C VAL A 539 3.40 1.48 -6.89
N TYR A 540 3.39 2.81 -6.97
CA TYR A 540 2.58 3.72 -6.16
C TYR A 540 1.53 4.45 -7.01
N ALA A 541 0.24 4.18 -6.80
CA ALA A 541 -0.85 4.93 -7.44
C ALA A 541 -1.56 5.85 -6.43
N SER A 542 -1.96 7.05 -6.84
CA SER A 542 -2.63 8.02 -5.94
C SER A 542 -3.71 8.87 -6.61
N ASP A 543 -4.80 9.14 -5.89
CA ASP A 543 -5.87 10.09 -6.25
C ASP A 543 -5.69 11.49 -5.61
N GLY A 544 -4.54 11.74 -4.96
CA GLY A 544 -4.28 12.96 -4.18
C GLY A 544 -4.87 12.98 -2.77
N THR A 545 -5.43 11.87 -2.27
CA THR A 545 -5.86 11.69 -0.87
C THR A 545 -5.50 10.31 -0.34
N TYR A 546 -5.62 9.30 -1.20
CA TYR A 546 -5.17 7.94 -0.98
C TYR A 546 -3.95 7.68 -1.85
N THR A 547 -3.04 6.87 -1.32
CA THR A 547 -1.94 6.26 -2.08
C THR A 547 -1.97 4.78 -1.75
N VAL A 548 -1.82 3.95 -2.76
CA VAL A 548 -1.75 2.48 -2.66
C VAL A 548 -0.44 2.00 -3.26
N VAL A 549 0.07 0.88 -2.77
CA VAL A 549 1.36 0.30 -3.19
C VAL A 549 1.15 -1.14 -3.61
N TRP A 550 1.69 -1.51 -4.76
CA TRP A 550 1.87 -2.89 -5.21
C TRP A 550 3.37 -3.19 -5.22
N SER A 551 3.78 -4.39 -4.79
CA SER A 551 5.19 -4.73 -4.62
C SER A 551 5.49 -6.15 -5.15
N LEU A 552 6.60 -6.31 -5.86
CA LEU A 552 7.12 -7.58 -6.34
C LEU A 552 8.64 -7.65 -6.20
N SER A 553 9.16 -8.79 -5.74
CA SER A 553 10.59 -9.09 -5.80
C SER A 553 10.92 -9.83 -7.11
N VAL A 554 11.97 -9.38 -7.79
CA VAL A 554 12.49 -9.94 -9.04
C VAL A 554 13.99 -10.21 -8.89
N VAL A 555 14.55 -11.11 -9.70
CA VAL A 555 16.00 -11.36 -9.72
C VAL A 555 16.63 -10.61 -10.89
N ILE A 556 17.65 -9.80 -10.63
CA ILE A 556 18.55 -9.29 -11.67
C ILE A 556 19.69 -10.30 -11.84
N ASP A 557 19.94 -10.73 -13.08
CA ASP A 557 21.12 -11.51 -13.47
C ASP A 557 21.51 -11.14 -14.91
N GLN A 558 22.44 -10.19 -15.02
CA GLN A 558 22.96 -9.69 -16.29
C GLN A 558 23.81 -10.74 -17.05
N SER A 559 23.91 -11.99 -16.55
CA SER A 559 24.70 -13.07 -17.15
C SER A 559 23.88 -14.24 -17.72
N SER A 560 22.56 -14.28 -17.47
CA SER A 560 21.63 -15.33 -17.93
C SER A 560 20.35 -14.84 -18.61
N VAL A 561 20.14 -13.52 -18.71
CA VAL A 561 19.08 -12.89 -19.50
C VAL A 561 19.68 -12.26 -20.76
N ASN A 562 18.94 -12.26 -21.87
CA ASN A 562 19.37 -11.65 -23.12
C ASN A 562 19.12 -10.14 -23.11
N HIS A 563 20.12 -9.38 -23.47
CA HIS A 563 20.10 -7.92 -23.56
C HIS A 563 19.95 -7.49 -25.02
N PRO A 564 19.23 -6.41 -25.34
CA PRO A 564 19.29 -5.83 -26.67
C PRO A 564 20.61 -5.07 -26.85
N PRO A 565 21.23 -5.09 -28.04
CA PRO A 565 22.47 -4.37 -28.29
C PRO A 565 22.29 -2.86 -28.12
N MET A 566 23.34 -2.16 -27.71
CA MET A 566 23.36 -0.72 -27.50
C MET A 566 24.20 -0.02 -28.57
N ILE A 567 23.69 1.08 -29.12
CA ILE A 567 24.48 2.01 -29.93
C ILE A 567 25.39 2.80 -28.98
N GLU A 568 26.69 2.50 -28.95
CA GLU A 568 27.66 3.11 -28.03
C GLU A 568 28.10 4.49 -28.54
N GLU A 569 28.43 4.59 -29.83
CA GLU A 569 28.95 5.82 -30.43
C GLU A 569 28.56 5.89 -31.92
N VAL A 570 28.15 7.09 -32.36
CA VAL A 570 27.93 7.43 -33.77
C VAL A 570 28.80 8.64 -34.09
N SER A 571 29.56 8.55 -35.17
CA SER A 571 30.54 9.59 -35.53
C SER A 571 29.92 10.87 -36.12
N ILE A 572 28.70 10.78 -36.66
CA ILE A 572 27.88 11.94 -37.08
C ILE A 572 27.19 12.56 -35.87
N ARG A 573 27.08 13.89 -35.85
CA ARG A 573 26.43 14.66 -34.79
C ARG A 573 25.03 15.13 -35.17
N ASP A 574 24.19 15.36 -34.17
CA ASP A 574 22.89 16.03 -34.36
C ASP A 574 23.08 17.44 -34.95
N GLY A 575 22.30 17.75 -35.98
CA GLY A 575 22.38 18.98 -36.78
C GLY A 575 23.47 18.98 -37.87
N GLU A 576 24.17 17.88 -38.12
CA GLU A 576 25.29 17.86 -39.08
C GLU A 576 24.85 17.98 -40.55
N ARG A 577 25.62 18.74 -41.34
CA ARG A 577 25.36 19.03 -42.76
C ARG A 577 26.09 18.00 -43.63
N ILE A 578 25.37 17.00 -44.11
CA ILE A 578 25.88 15.97 -45.02
C ILE A 578 25.90 16.55 -46.44
N VAL A 579 27.08 16.55 -47.08
CA VAL A 579 27.30 17.10 -48.42
C VAL A 579 27.48 15.98 -49.43
N ARG A 580 26.77 16.06 -50.57
CA ARG A 580 26.91 15.14 -51.70
C ARG A 580 27.45 15.88 -52.93
N TYR A 581 28.69 15.60 -53.31
CA TYR A 581 29.24 16.06 -54.59
C TYR A 581 28.95 15.06 -55.71
N LYS A 582 28.74 15.53 -56.94
CA LYS A 582 28.53 14.66 -58.11
C LYS A 582 29.82 13.99 -58.63
N GLU A 583 30.97 14.45 -58.17
CA GLU A 583 32.31 13.95 -58.53
C GLU A 583 33.01 13.20 -57.38
N ASP A 584 32.46 13.27 -56.16
CA ASP A 584 32.95 12.56 -54.97
C ASP A 584 31.75 12.16 -54.08
N PRO A 585 31.31 10.88 -54.13
CA PRO A 585 30.06 10.45 -53.50
C PRO A 585 30.24 9.97 -52.04
N TYR A 586 31.45 10.00 -51.47
CA TYR A 586 31.73 9.32 -50.20
C TYR A 586 31.21 10.04 -48.95
N PHE A 587 29.90 9.93 -48.71
CA PHE A 587 29.37 9.96 -47.35
C PHE A 587 29.92 8.74 -46.60
N HIS A 588 30.79 8.97 -45.63
CA HIS A 588 31.42 7.96 -44.79
C HIS A 588 31.17 8.29 -43.32
N PHE A 589 30.62 7.34 -42.57
CA PHE A 589 30.58 7.39 -41.12
C PHE A 589 30.69 6.00 -40.50
N TRP A 590 31.03 5.94 -39.23
CA TRP A 590 31.02 4.70 -38.46
C TRP A 590 30.07 4.76 -37.27
N VAL A 591 29.56 3.57 -36.92
CA VAL A 591 28.70 3.28 -35.76
C VAL A 591 29.39 2.19 -34.95
N VAL A 592 29.64 2.44 -33.67
CA VAL A 592 30.03 1.39 -32.73
C VAL A 592 28.79 0.91 -31.98
N VAL A 593 28.56 -0.40 -32.06
CA VAL A 593 27.53 -1.11 -31.32
C VAL A 593 28.21 -1.99 -30.29
N THR A 594 27.70 -2.02 -29.06
CA THR A 594 28.14 -2.91 -27.99
C THR A 594 27.00 -3.81 -27.56
N ASP A 595 27.31 -5.05 -27.21
CA ASP A 595 26.41 -5.91 -26.46
C ASP A 595 27.11 -6.41 -25.19
N ILE A 596 26.45 -6.27 -24.04
CA ILE A 596 26.98 -6.73 -22.75
C ILE A 596 27.07 -8.26 -22.71
N ASP A 597 26.20 -8.94 -23.47
CA ASP A 597 26.13 -10.39 -23.57
C ASP A 597 27.32 -11.04 -24.29
N GLY A 598 28.16 -10.26 -24.98
CA GLY A 598 29.46 -10.78 -25.41
C GLY A 598 30.27 -11.38 -24.27
N SER A 599 30.10 -10.87 -23.04
CA SER A 599 30.75 -11.38 -21.83
C SER A 599 29.97 -12.47 -21.07
N SER A 600 28.68 -12.69 -21.38
CA SER A 600 27.77 -13.51 -20.58
C SER A 600 27.93 -15.03 -20.82
N THR A 601 27.06 -15.84 -20.22
CA THR A 601 27.08 -17.31 -20.36
C THR A 601 26.15 -17.85 -21.45
N LEU A 602 25.44 -16.96 -22.14
CA LEU A 602 24.41 -17.32 -23.12
C LEU A 602 24.94 -18.05 -24.36
N THR A 603 24.00 -18.62 -25.12
CA THR A 603 24.23 -19.27 -26.43
C THR A 603 23.65 -18.50 -27.62
N LEU A 604 22.94 -17.39 -27.36
CA LEU A 604 22.45 -16.40 -28.31
C LEU A 604 22.47 -15.02 -27.60
N GLY A 605 22.37 -13.92 -28.34
CA GLY A 605 22.40 -12.54 -27.84
C GLY A 605 23.80 -11.91 -27.80
N ARG A 606 24.81 -12.65 -28.26
CA ARG A 606 26.23 -12.34 -28.02
C ARG A 606 26.94 -11.78 -29.22
N GLU A 607 26.39 -12.01 -30.41
CA GLU A 607 26.95 -11.58 -31.70
C GLU A 607 25.98 -10.60 -32.35
N ILE A 608 26.45 -9.38 -32.62
CA ILE A 608 25.66 -8.37 -33.34
C ILE A 608 25.55 -8.83 -34.79
N THR A 609 24.33 -9.07 -35.31
CA THR A 609 24.11 -9.64 -36.64
C THR A 609 23.90 -8.60 -37.74
N GLU A 610 23.24 -7.48 -37.44
CA GLU A 610 23.04 -6.40 -38.42
C GLU A 610 22.81 -5.03 -37.78
N VAL A 611 23.05 -3.98 -38.57
CA VAL A 611 22.67 -2.60 -38.26
C VAL A 611 21.72 -2.07 -39.34
N GLU A 612 20.51 -1.71 -38.95
CA GLU A 612 19.53 -0.99 -39.76
C GLU A 612 19.77 0.52 -39.68
N ILE A 613 19.80 1.18 -40.84
CA ILE A 613 20.00 2.62 -40.97
C ILE A 613 18.91 3.17 -41.88
N SER A 614 18.05 4.04 -41.33
CA SER A 614 16.89 4.62 -42.01
C SER A 614 16.98 6.15 -42.09
N PHE A 615 16.80 6.70 -43.29
CA PHE A 615 16.72 8.14 -43.55
C PHE A 615 15.26 8.56 -43.66
N ILE A 616 14.74 9.18 -42.60
CA ILE A 616 13.34 9.61 -42.50
C ILE A 616 13.27 11.11 -42.82
N HIS A 617 12.64 11.50 -43.93
CA HIS A 617 12.58 12.90 -44.33
C HIS A 617 11.57 13.68 -43.46
N VAL A 618 12.06 14.72 -42.76
CA VAL A 618 11.35 15.36 -41.64
C VAL A 618 10.02 15.98 -42.08
N ALA A 619 9.94 16.56 -43.28
CA ALA A 619 8.71 17.21 -43.75
C ALA A 619 7.65 16.22 -44.28
N THR A 620 7.96 14.93 -44.42
CA THR A 620 7.00 13.90 -44.89
C THR A 620 6.80 12.74 -43.91
N GLY A 621 7.64 12.60 -42.88
CA GLY A 621 7.56 11.55 -41.86
C GLY A 621 7.75 10.12 -42.40
N ARG A 622 8.25 9.97 -43.64
CA ARG A 622 8.49 8.69 -44.29
C ARG A 622 9.97 8.37 -44.30
N SER A 623 10.32 7.11 -44.01
CA SER A 623 11.62 6.59 -44.46
C SER A 623 11.63 6.68 -45.98
N VAL A 624 12.58 7.42 -46.53
CA VAL A 624 12.81 7.52 -47.98
C VAL A 624 13.76 6.42 -48.44
N PHE A 625 14.63 5.98 -47.53
CA PHE A 625 15.57 4.90 -47.74
C PHE A 625 15.90 4.21 -46.41
N THR A 626 16.01 2.88 -46.42
CA THR A 626 16.48 2.05 -45.30
C THR A 626 17.43 1.00 -45.83
N ALA A 627 18.64 0.90 -45.26
CA ALA A 627 19.56 -0.20 -45.48
C ALA A 627 19.72 -1.05 -44.22
N VAL A 628 20.05 -2.33 -44.42
CA VAL A 628 20.41 -3.29 -43.38
C VAL A 628 21.81 -3.79 -43.70
N ILE A 629 22.77 -3.49 -42.82
CA ILE A 629 24.18 -3.82 -42.98
C ILE A 629 24.47 -5.07 -42.15
N PRO A 630 24.66 -6.25 -42.76
CA PRO A 630 25.00 -7.46 -42.03
C PRO A 630 26.43 -7.37 -41.50
N VAL A 631 26.62 -7.67 -40.21
CA VAL A 631 27.95 -7.84 -39.63
C VAL A 631 28.43 -9.23 -40.05
N THR A 632 29.49 -9.27 -40.86
CA THR A 632 29.96 -10.53 -41.51
C THR A 632 31.04 -11.26 -40.73
N THR A 633 31.55 -10.62 -39.67
CA THR A 633 32.40 -11.22 -38.63
C THR A 633 31.55 -11.52 -37.40
N ALA A 634 31.80 -12.67 -36.75
CA ALA A 634 31.20 -13.03 -35.46
C ALA A 634 31.84 -12.18 -34.34
N GLU A 635 31.44 -10.92 -34.22
CA GLU A 635 32.03 -9.96 -33.28
C GLU A 635 31.27 -9.99 -31.94
N VAL A 636 31.85 -10.75 -30.99
CA VAL A 636 31.27 -11.03 -29.68
C VAL A 636 31.26 -9.77 -28.81
N GLY A 637 30.07 -9.22 -28.54
CA GLY A 637 29.83 -8.08 -27.65
C GLY A 637 30.22 -6.69 -28.15
N ARG A 638 30.79 -6.56 -29.36
CA ARG A 638 31.05 -5.24 -29.96
C ARG A 638 31.27 -5.36 -31.45
N ALA A 639 30.63 -4.52 -32.24
CA ALA A 639 30.84 -4.39 -33.67
C ALA A 639 31.14 -2.93 -34.03
N ASN A 640 32.06 -2.70 -34.98
CA ASN A 640 32.32 -1.37 -35.53
C ASN A 640 31.96 -1.34 -37.02
N ILE A 641 30.78 -0.79 -37.32
CA ILE A 641 30.21 -0.77 -38.66
C ILE A 641 30.64 0.54 -39.34
N SER A 642 31.51 0.44 -40.34
CA SER A 642 31.74 1.52 -41.31
C SER A 642 30.62 1.52 -42.34
N VAL A 643 30.09 2.70 -42.64
CA VAL A 643 28.93 2.97 -43.48
C VAL A 643 29.36 3.95 -44.57
N ASP A 644 29.41 3.47 -45.81
CA ASP A 644 29.75 4.26 -46.98
C ASP A 644 28.51 4.47 -47.86
N TRP A 645 28.48 5.52 -48.68
CA TRP A 645 27.38 5.73 -49.65
C TRP A 645 27.19 4.53 -50.60
N ASN A 646 28.26 3.80 -50.91
CA ASN A 646 28.22 2.59 -51.74
C ASN A 646 27.55 1.40 -51.04
N THR A 647 27.39 1.44 -49.70
CA THR A 647 26.67 0.41 -48.93
C THR A 647 25.16 0.44 -49.18
N PHE A 648 24.66 1.47 -49.86
CA PHE A 648 23.22 1.71 -50.08
C PHE A 648 22.67 1.26 -51.45
N ASP A 649 23.51 0.65 -52.31
CA ASP A 649 23.14 0.09 -53.64
C ASP A 649 22.27 1.02 -54.53
N VAL A 650 22.55 2.33 -54.46
CA VAL A 650 21.82 3.36 -55.21
C VAL A 650 22.35 3.44 -56.64
N ASN A 651 21.56 2.99 -57.61
CA ASN A 651 21.88 3.08 -59.04
C ASN A 651 22.06 4.54 -59.49
N GLU A 652 23.04 4.79 -60.37
CA GLU A 652 23.36 6.14 -60.90
C GLU A 652 22.20 6.85 -61.64
N GLN A 653 21.11 6.13 -61.94
CA GLN A 653 19.94 6.66 -62.65
C GLN A 653 18.84 7.22 -61.74
N ASP A 654 18.89 6.94 -60.43
CA ASP A 654 17.87 7.36 -59.45
C ASP A 654 18.28 8.63 -58.67
N GLU A 655 18.44 9.77 -59.35
CA GLU A 655 18.80 11.04 -58.70
C GLU A 655 17.75 11.57 -57.69
N ASP A 656 16.51 11.06 -57.74
CA ASP A 656 15.35 11.52 -56.92
C ASP A 656 15.19 10.86 -55.54
N ILE A 657 15.92 9.79 -55.19
CA ILE A 657 15.70 9.05 -53.92
C ILE A 657 16.10 9.87 -52.68
N PHE A 658 17.04 10.81 -52.82
CA PHE A 658 17.53 11.66 -51.72
C PHE A 658 17.48 13.14 -52.10
N PRO A 659 16.31 13.80 -52.02
CA PRO A 659 16.20 15.25 -52.15
C PRO A 659 17.00 15.99 -51.04
N ALA A 660 17.48 17.19 -51.35
CA ALA A 660 18.10 18.05 -50.33
C ALA A 660 17.04 18.50 -49.30
N GLY A 661 17.38 18.43 -48.01
CA GLY A 661 16.42 18.69 -46.94
C GLY A 661 16.87 18.18 -45.57
N ASN A 662 15.98 18.27 -44.58
CA ASN A 662 16.24 17.77 -43.23
C ASN A 662 15.72 16.33 -43.08
N TYR A 663 16.53 15.48 -42.47
CA TYR A 663 16.26 14.07 -42.22
C TYR A 663 16.49 13.73 -40.75
N THR A 664 15.70 12.79 -40.22
CA THR A 664 16.06 12.02 -39.04
C THR A 664 16.80 10.77 -39.51
N LEU A 665 18.06 10.64 -39.14
CA LEU A 665 18.84 9.41 -39.29
C LEU A 665 18.54 8.52 -38.08
N ARG A 666 17.77 7.45 -38.31
CA ARG A 666 17.46 6.42 -37.31
C ARG A 666 18.39 5.24 -37.51
N ILE A 667 19.10 4.85 -36.45
CA ILE A 667 20.02 3.72 -36.41
C ILE A 667 19.52 2.72 -35.38
N ARG A 668 19.49 1.43 -35.74
CA ARG A 668 19.20 0.30 -34.84
C ARG A 668 20.15 -0.85 -35.10
N ALA A 669 20.54 -1.58 -34.06
CA ALA A 669 21.29 -2.83 -34.19
C ALA A 669 20.43 -4.03 -33.79
N ARG A 670 20.80 -5.23 -34.25
CA ARG A 670 20.19 -6.50 -33.82
C ARG A 670 21.26 -7.53 -33.48
N ASP A 671 21.02 -8.33 -32.46
CA ASP A 671 21.86 -9.47 -32.05
C ASP A 671 21.52 -10.77 -32.83
N ASP A 672 22.07 -11.90 -32.40
CA ASP A 672 21.78 -13.25 -32.90
C ASP A 672 20.60 -13.94 -32.19
N ALA A 673 20.05 -13.36 -31.12
CA ALA A 673 18.75 -13.74 -30.55
C ALA A 673 17.55 -13.03 -31.21
N ASN A 674 17.82 -12.13 -32.16
CA ASN A 674 16.86 -11.28 -32.86
C ASN A 674 16.21 -10.18 -31.96
N ALA A 675 16.88 -9.76 -30.89
CA ALA A 675 16.55 -8.56 -30.12
C ALA A 675 17.09 -7.30 -30.80
N TRP A 676 16.29 -6.22 -30.83
CA TRP A 676 16.66 -4.95 -31.46
C TRP A 676 17.02 -3.89 -30.43
N SER A 677 18.06 -3.11 -30.71
CA SER A 677 18.43 -1.93 -29.92
C SER A 677 17.27 -0.93 -29.83
N ARG A 678 17.32 -0.08 -28.79
CA ARG A 678 16.64 1.22 -28.85
C ARG A 678 17.09 1.99 -30.12
N PRO A 679 16.19 2.73 -30.80
CA PRO A 679 16.57 3.57 -31.92
C PRO A 679 17.41 4.74 -31.44
N PHE A 680 18.62 4.86 -32.00
CA PHE A 680 19.40 6.09 -31.92
C PHE A 680 18.93 7.00 -33.06
N GLU A 681 18.48 8.22 -32.73
CA GLU A 681 17.99 9.19 -33.71
C GLU A 681 18.75 10.50 -33.62
N ILE A 682 19.24 10.99 -34.76
CA ILE A 682 19.82 12.34 -34.89
C ILE A 682 19.24 13.05 -36.11
N SER A 683 19.15 14.37 -36.04
CA SER A 683 18.80 15.23 -37.17
C SER A 683 20.04 15.43 -38.04
N VAL A 684 19.90 15.30 -39.35
CA VAL A 684 20.96 15.63 -40.32
C VAL A 684 20.36 16.44 -41.47
N GLN A 685 21.13 17.35 -42.04
CA GLN A 685 20.72 18.13 -43.21
C GLN A 685 21.49 17.65 -44.44
N LEU A 686 20.78 17.08 -45.41
CA LEU A 686 21.36 16.59 -46.65
C LEU A 686 21.39 17.72 -47.69
N ILE A 687 22.56 17.98 -48.27
CA ILE A 687 22.80 19.12 -49.16
C ILE A 687 23.48 18.67 -50.44
N LYS A 688 22.93 19.14 -51.56
CA LYS A 688 23.52 19.04 -52.91
C LYS A 688 24.29 20.33 -53.19
N TYR A 689 25.44 20.20 -53.83
CA TYR A 689 26.12 21.32 -54.50
C TYR A 689 26.52 20.86 -55.91
N MET A 690 26.22 21.64 -56.94
CA MET A 690 26.58 21.35 -58.32
C MET A 690 27.45 22.47 -58.88
N ARG A 691 28.64 22.13 -59.39
CA ARG A 691 29.55 23.12 -60.00
C ARG A 691 28.81 23.94 -61.07
N PRO A 692 29.05 25.26 -61.17
CA PRO A 692 28.39 26.08 -62.17
C PRO A 692 28.84 25.65 -63.58
N THR A 693 27.97 25.83 -64.57
CA THR A 693 28.29 25.53 -65.97
C THR A 693 28.65 26.82 -66.71
N PRO A 694 29.94 27.06 -67.03
CA PRO A 694 30.39 28.23 -67.79
C PRO A 694 30.00 28.10 -69.26
N ALA A 695 29.33 29.12 -69.82
CA ALA A 695 28.91 29.13 -71.22
C ALA A 695 28.97 30.54 -71.83
N LEU A 696 29.56 30.62 -73.03
CA LEU A 696 29.73 31.86 -73.81
C LEU A 696 28.54 32.08 -74.75
N THR A 697 27.74 33.12 -74.50
CA THR A 697 26.56 33.47 -75.32
C THR A 697 26.97 34.10 -76.64
N SER A 698 27.84 35.12 -76.60
CA SER A 698 28.31 35.84 -77.79
C SER A 698 29.58 36.65 -77.50
N VAL A 699 30.23 37.10 -78.58
CA VAL A 699 31.33 38.08 -78.53
C VAL A 699 31.11 39.12 -79.61
N ASN A 700 31.10 40.40 -79.25
CA ASN A 700 30.68 41.52 -80.11
C ASN A 700 29.33 41.26 -80.80
N ASN A 701 28.38 40.67 -80.06
CA ASN A 701 27.05 40.21 -80.53
C ASN A 701 27.09 39.15 -81.66
N MET A 702 28.24 38.52 -81.92
CA MET A 702 28.37 37.35 -82.78
C MET A 702 28.36 36.06 -81.96
N ALA A 703 27.59 35.06 -82.38
CA ALA A 703 27.68 33.72 -81.81
C ALA A 703 29.06 33.10 -82.12
N PRO A 704 29.71 32.43 -81.16
CA PRO A 704 30.98 31.74 -81.40
C PRO A 704 30.78 30.57 -82.39
N LYS A 705 31.81 30.28 -83.18
CA LYS A 705 31.83 29.16 -84.13
C LYS A 705 32.55 27.97 -83.52
N TRP A 706 32.07 26.77 -83.78
CA TRP A 706 32.81 25.55 -83.49
C TRP A 706 33.91 25.32 -84.53
N ASP A 707 35.13 25.02 -84.09
CA ASP A 707 36.21 24.49 -84.91
C ASP A 707 36.25 22.96 -84.77
N PRO A 708 35.72 22.17 -85.72
CA PRO A 708 35.66 20.71 -85.62
C PRO A 708 37.01 20.02 -85.84
N VAL A 709 38.09 20.77 -86.10
CA VAL A 709 39.46 20.22 -86.23
C VAL A 709 40.25 20.39 -84.93
N ASN A 710 39.96 21.46 -84.18
CA ASN A 710 40.63 21.79 -82.92
C ASN A 710 39.74 21.59 -81.68
N GLU A 711 38.51 21.09 -81.86
CA GLU A 711 37.49 20.86 -80.83
C GLU A 711 37.31 22.03 -79.84
N ILE A 712 37.28 23.25 -80.38
CA ILE A 712 37.22 24.48 -79.59
C ILE A 712 36.30 25.52 -80.24
N LEU A 713 35.65 26.34 -79.40
CA LEU A 713 34.92 27.52 -79.86
C LEU A 713 35.90 28.63 -80.28
N TYR A 714 35.60 29.35 -81.35
CA TYR A 714 36.37 30.52 -81.78
C TYR A 714 35.52 31.65 -82.34
N ILE A 715 36.05 32.86 -82.26
CA ILE A 715 35.55 34.07 -82.93
C ILE A 715 36.69 34.62 -83.78
N GLN A 716 36.36 35.23 -84.93
CA GLN A 716 37.35 35.81 -85.84
C GLN A 716 37.05 37.30 -86.08
N ILE A 717 38.05 38.15 -85.91
CA ILE A 717 37.94 39.61 -85.86
C ILE A 717 38.97 40.24 -86.81
N THR A 718 38.50 40.93 -87.86
CA THR A 718 39.41 41.61 -88.81
C THR A 718 39.65 43.08 -88.40
N ALA A 719 40.85 43.38 -87.93
CA ALA A 719 41.28 44.70 -87.46
C ALA A 719 42.04 45.49 -88.56
N LYS A 720 41.37 46.47 -89.18
CA LYS A 720 41.96 47.29 -90.26
C LYS A 720 42.49 48.63 -89.71
N ASN A 721 43.76 48.91 -89.98
CA ASN A 721 44.47 50.14 -89.60
C ASN A 721 44.46 50.48 -88.09
N LYS A 722 44.15 49.49 -87.22
CA LYS A 722 44.18 49.61 -85.75
C LYS A 722 45.05 48.51 -85.18
N LYS A 723 45.95 48.86 -84.24
CA LYS A 723 46.76 47.92 -83.43
C LYS A 723 46.11 47.55 -82.10
N SER A 724 44.82 47.86 -81.96
CA SER A 724 43.97 47.42 -80.87
C SER A 724 42.53 47.20 -81.34
N TYR A 725 41.79 46.35 -80.64
CA TYR A 725 40.38 46.09 -80.91
C TYR A 725 39.63 45.84 -79.60
N ASP A 726 38.52 46.55 -79.42
CA ASP A 726 37.65 46.42 -78.25
C ASP A 726 36.69 45.26 -78.45
N VAL A 727 36.67 44.31 -77.51
CA VAL A 727 35.94 43.05 -77.60
C VAL A 727 35.04 42.89 -76.39
N VAL A 728 33.74 42.98 -76.62
CA VAL A 728 32.71 42.72 -75.62
C VAL A 728 32.40 41.23 -75.62
N PHE A 729 32.73 40.53 -74.54
CA PHE A 729 32.32 39.15 -74.30
C PHE A 729 31.02 39.14 -73.51
N ASN A 730 30.16 38.15 -73.75
CA ASN A 730 28.92 37.94 -73.02
C ASN A 730 28.78 36.45 -72.68
N ALA A 731 28.80 36.12 -71.38
CA ALA A 731 28.66 34.78 -70.82
C ALA A 731 27.30 34.55 -70.12
N SER A 732 26.24 35.25 -70.54
CA SER A 732 24.91 35.23 -69.90
C SER A 732 24.18 33.88 -69.98
N ALA A 733 24.71 32.93 -70.76
CA ALA A 733 24.27 31.55 -70.82
C ALA A 733 24.92 30.66 -69.74
N SER A 734 25.93 31.17 -69.02
CA SER A 734 26.48 30.49 -67.84
C SER A 734 25.42 30.41 -66.75
N TYR A 735 25.32 29.24 -66.12
CA TYR A 735 24.25 28.98 -65.16
C TYR A 735 24.72 28.12 -63.98
N ASP A 736 23.99 28.26 -62.89
CA ASP A 736 24.03 27.47 -61.68
C ASP A 736 22.86 26.45 -61.73
N GLU A 737 23.04 25.25 -61.20
CA GLU A 737 22.04 24.16 -61.23
C GLU A 737 21.28 23.97 -59.90
N ASP A 738 21.80 24.44 -58.75
CA ASP A 738 21.11 24.45 -57.45
C ASP A 738 20.93 25.84 -56.81
N GLY A 739 21.39 26.91 -57.47
CA GLY A 739 21.20 28.32 -57.08
C GLY A 739 19.77 28.72 -56.69
N THR A 740 19.65 29.38 -55.54
CA THR A 740 18.42 29.35 -54.72
C THR A 740 17.29 30.33 -55.08
N TYR A 741 17.38 31.11 -56.18
CA TYR A 741 16.44 32.21 -56.46
C TYR A 741 15.42 31.94 -57.59
N TYR A 742 14.26 31.40 -57.23
CA TYR A 742 13.13 31.22 -58.16
C TYR A 742 12.24 32.47 -58.28
N MET A 743 11.89 32.84 -59.51
CA MET A 743 10.71 33.67 -59.83
C MET A 743 9.94 33.04 -60.98
N ALA A 744 8.60 32.96 -60.87
CA ALA A 744 7.77 32.19 -61.77
C ALA A 744 7.57 32.88 -63.14
N GLY A 745 7.92 32.19 -64.23
CA GLY A 745 7.44 32.56 -65.57
C GLY A 745 8.31 32.11 -66.75
N ASP A 746 9.63 32.08 -66.61
CA ASP A 746 10.56 31.79 -67.73
C ASP A 746 11.70 30.86 -67.28
N ARG A 747 12.06 29.88 -68.12
CA ARG A 747 13.00 28.80 -67.76
C ARG A 747 14.46 29.20 -68.06
N ARG A 748 14.95 30.23 -67.36
CA ARG A 748 16.36 30.67 -67.46
C ARG A 748 16.91 31.01 -66.08
N TYR A 749 17.89 30.22 -65.64
CA TYR A 749 18.76 30.56 -64.52
C TYR A 749 19.58 31.82 -64.87
N TYR A 750 19.83 32.69 -63.89
CA TYR A 750 20.45 34.00 -64.13
C TYR A 750 21.83 34.13 -63.51
N TYR A 751 22.77 34.60 -64.32
CA TYR A 751 24.16 34.96 -64.03
C TYR A 751 24.41 35.95 -62.88
N ARG A 752 23.40 36.39 -62.12
CA ARG A 752 23.49 37.54 -61.20
C ARG A 752 24.24 37.24 -59.91
N ASP A 753 24.19 36.00 -59.47
CA ASP A 753 24.85 35.53 -58.25
C ASP A 753 26.18 34.80 -58.58
N LEU A 754 26.49 34.66 -59.88
CA LEU A 754 27.76 34.14 -60.38
C LEU A 754 28.88 35.18 -60.37
N ILE A 755 30.09 34.69 -60.12
CA ILE A 755 31.36 35.41 -60.26
C ILE A 755 32.05 34.91 -61.53
N PHE A 756 32.43 35.84 -62.41
CA PHE A 756 33.15 35.54 -63.64
C PHE A 756 34.61 35.98 -63.50
N ILE A 757 35.54 35.10 -63.85
CA ILE A 757 36.97 35.41 -63.96
C ILE A 757 37.37 35.18 -65.42
N TRP A 758 37.82 36.24 -66.08
CA TRP A 758 38.25 36.24 -67.48
C TRP A 758 39.77 36.41 -67.56
N ASP A 759 40.47 35.36 -67.99
CA ASP A 759 41.83 35.49 -68.53
C ASP A 759 41.72 35.58 -70.05
N PHE A 760 42.17 36.70 -70.62
CA PHE A 760 42.07 36.96 -72.06
C PHE A 760 43.21 36.33 -72.88
N GLY A 761 44.22 35.74 -72.25
CA GLY A 761 45.30 35.03 -72.94
C GLY A 761 46.28 35.91 -73.72
N ASP A 762 46.26 37.23 -73.51
CA ASP A 762 47.18 38.20 -74.11
C ASP A 762 48.29 38.69 -73.15
N GLY A 763 48.27 38.20 -71.91
CA GLY A 763 49.21 38.59 -70.84
C GLY A 763 48.72 39.74 -69.95
N SER A 764 47.49 40.22 -70.14
CA SER A 764 46.80 41.07 -69.15
C SER A 764 46.48 40.28 -67.86
N PRO A 765 46.35 40.94 -66.69
CA PRO A 765 45.87 40.29 -65.47
C PRO A 765 44.39 39.87 -65.61
N PRO A 766 43.98 38.67 -65.15
CA PRO A 766 42.60 38.24 -65.26
C PRO A 766 41.59 39.16 -64.55
N GLU A 767 40.48 39.48 -65.22
CA GLU A 767 39.43 40.34 -64.68
C GLU A 767 38.37 39.54 -63.92
N ARG A 768 38.15 39.88 -62.64
CA ARG A 768 37.11 39.28 -61.78
C ARG A 768 35.90 40.20 -61.64
N ILE A 769 34.75 39.72 -62.10
CA ILE A 769 33.48 40.46 -62.20
C ILE A 769 32.41 39.69 -61.43
N VAL A 770 31.48 40.40 -60.77
CA VAL A 770 30.39 39.79 -59.98
C VAL A 770 29.05 40.22 -60.57
N GLY A 771 28.19 39.25 -60.89
CA GLY A 771 26.81 39.48 -61.33
C GLY A 771 26.60 40.16 -62.70
N SER A 772 27.67 40.59 -63.37
CA SER A 772 27.66 40.99 -64.78
C SER A 772 28.27 39.89 -65.64
N PRO A 773 27.56 39.39 -66.66
CA PRO A 773 28.07 38.39 -67.59
C PRO A 773 28.80 39.03 -68.78
N GLU A 774 28.76 40.36 -68.89
CA GLU A 774 29.41 41.12 -69.95
C GLU A 774 30.69 41.80 -69.45
N VAL A 775 31.75 41.72 -70.26
CA VAL A 775 33.05 42.37 -70.05
C VAL A 775 33.56 42.92 -71.38
N GLN A 776 34.26 44.05 -71.36
CA GLN A 776 34.89 44.65 -72.53
C GLN A 776 36.41 44.69 -72.34
N HIS A 777 37.14 43.88 -73.09
CA HIS A 777 38.62 43.90 -73.12
C HIS A 777 39.16 44.60 -74.37
N THR A 778 40.36 45.16 -74.30
CA THR A 778 41.05 45.77 -75.45
C THR A 778 42.30 44.97 -75.78
N TYR A 779 42.21 44.08 -76.76
CA TYR A 779 43.38 43.35 -77.26
C TYR A 779 44.34 44.30 -77.98
N HIS A 780 45.64 44.09 -77.79
CA HIS A 780 46.72 44.79 -78.49
C HIS A 780 47.53 43.82 -79.35
N PHE A 781 47.77 44.18 -80.61
CA PHE A 781 48.40 43.29 -81.60
C PHE A 781 49.10 44.06 -82.73
N ASN A 782 50.06 43.41 -83.38
CA ASN A 782 50.89 43.98 -84.45
C ASN A 782 51.04 43.06 -85.69
N SER A 783 50.46 41.85 -85.64
CA SER A 783 50.32 40.85 -86.70
C SER A 783 48.98 40.15 -86.53
N ASP A 784 48.67 39.20 -87.42
CA ASP A 784 47.66 38.18 -87.13
C ASP A 784 48.06 37.42 -85.85
N ILE A 785 47.08 37.07 -85.00
CA ILE A 785 47.33 36.42 -83.70
C ILE A 785 46.08 35.66 -83.22
N VAL A 786 46.29 34.64 -82.37
CA VAL A 786 45.21 33.92 -81.69
C VAL A 786 45.43 34.03 -80.18
N PHE A 787 44.43 34.54 -79.48
CA PHE A 787 44.37 34.56 -78.02
C PHE A 787 43.46 33.42 -77.55
N THR A 788 43.86 32.72 -76.49
CA THR A 788 43.04 31.67 -75.85
C THR A 788 42.47 32.24 -74.57
N VAL A 789 41.16 32.50 -74.56
CA VAL A 789 40.42 33.04 -73.42
C VAL A 789 40.04 31.88 -72.52
N ASN A 790 40.28 32.03 -71.21
CA ASN A 790 39.75 31.15 -70.18
C ASN A 790 38.71 31.91 -69.35
N LEU A 791 37.49 31.37 -69.33
CA LEU A 791 36.36 31.84 -68.54
C LEU A 791 36.15 30.88 -67.38
N THR A 792 36.59 31.25 -66.18
CA THR A 792 36.21 30.55 -64.94
C THR A 792 34.97 31.19 -64.36
N VAL A 793 33.98 30.37 -64.01
CA VAL A 793 32.77 30.77 -63.30
C VAL A 793 32.80 30.16 -61.91
N ILE A 794 32.44 30.97 -60.90
CA ILE A 794 32.29 30.56 -59.50
C ILE A 794 30.86 30.90 -59.05
N ASP A 795 30.22 30.00 -58.32
CA ASP A 795 28.86 30.17 -57.78
C ASP A 795 28.84 30.84 -56.38
N SER A 796 27.68 30.83 -55.72
CA SER A 796 27.49 31.33 -54.36
C SER A 796 28.04 30.42 -53.26
N ASP A 797 28.21 29.12 -53.52
CA ASP A 797 28.77 28.13 -52.58
C ASP A 797 30.31 28.02 -52.70
N GLY A 798 30.89 28.67 -53.71
CA GLY A 798 32.33 28.77 -53.94
C GLY A 798 32.90 27.68 -54.85
N LEU A 799 32.08 26.88 -55.53
CA LEU A 799 32.57 25.92 -56.51
C LEU A 799 32.89 26.62 -57.83
N GLU A 800 33.99 26.22 -58.47
CA GLU A 800 34.43 26.78 -59.75
C GLU A 800 34.51 25.75 -60.89
N ARG A 801 34.36 26.25 -62.11
CA ARG A 801 34.51 25.51 -63.37
C ARG A 801 34.90 26.44 -64.52
N SER A 802 35.69 25.94 -65.47
CA SER A 802 36.30 26.75 -66.55
C SER A 802 35.89 26.32 -67.96
N LEU A 803 35.70 27.31 -68.85
CA LEU A 803 35.49 27.16 -70.30
C LEU A 803 36.61 27.86 -71.06
N HIS A 804 37.22 27.18 -72.03
CA HIS A 804 38.29 27.72 -72.87
C HIS A 804 37.82 27.90 -74.33
N PHE A 805 38.17 29.03 -74.94
CA PHE A 805 37.84 29.34 -76.34
C PHE A 805 38.83 30.33 -76.97
N GLN A 806 38.76 30.58 -78.28
CA GLN A 806 39.73 31.40 -79.01
C GLN A 806 39.17 32.70 -79.59
N VAL A 807 39.97 33.77 -79.53
CA VAL A 807 39.79 34.99 -80.33
C VAL A 807 40.91 35.07 -81.36
N ARG A 808 40.55 34.91 -82.64
CA ARG A 808 41.46 34.95 -83.79
C ARG A 808 41.39 36.35 -84.41
N VAL A 809 42.50 37.07 -84.48
CA VAL A 809 42.58 38.44 -85.01
C VAL A 809 43.33 38.44 -86.33
N ASP A 810 42.70 38.96 -87.39
CA ASP A 810 43.35 39.25 -88.67
C ASP A 810 43.71 40.75 -88.71
N TYR A 811 45.00 41.09 -88.77
CA TYR A 811 45.47 42.49 -88.70
C TYR A 811 45.92 43.00 -90.06
N VAL A 812 45.29 44.09 -90.53
CA VAL A 812 45.67 44.79 -91.76
C VAL A 812 46.38 46.10 -91.40
N PRO A 813 47.72 46.21 -91.58
CA PRO A 813 48.48 47.39 -91.22
C PRO A 813 48.25 48.59 -92.16
N PRO A 814 48.36 49.83 -91.65
CA PRO A 814 48.43 51.02 -92.50
C PRO A 814 49.79 51.12 -93.21
N PRO A 815 49.86 51.74 -94.41
CA PRO A 815 51.10 51.84 -95.18
C PRO A 815 52.14 52.78 -94.53
N GLU A 816 53.42 52.38 -94.56
CA GLU A 816 54.51 53.08 -93.88
C GLU A 816 55.10 54.27 -94.67
N PRO A 817 55.43 55.40 -93.99
CA PRO A 817 56.23 56.47 -94.56
C PRO A 817 57.76 56.19 -94.43
N PRO A 818 58.63 56.89 -95.21
CA PRO A 818 60.04 56.50 -95.33
C PRO A 818 60.92 56.78 -94.10
N SER A 819 61.92 55.92 -93.89
CA SER A 819 62.89 56.02 -92.79
C SER A 819 64.11 56.91 -93.14
N GLY A 820 64.71 57.51 -92.11
CA GLY A 820 65.93 58.33 -92.19
C GLY A 820 66.87 58.11 -90.99
N PRO A 821 68.17 58.45 -91.08
CA PRO A 821 69.20 57.72 -90.32
C PRO A 821 70.09 58.54 -89.38
N LEU A 822 70.50 57.91 -88.25
CA LEU A 822 71.68 58.22 -87.40
C LEU A 822 71.74 59.62 -86.73
N ALA A 823 72.41 59.83 -85.58
CA ALA A 823 72.98 58.96 -84.53
C ALA A 823 73.26 59.83 -83.27
N GLU A 824 74.11 59.34 -82.35
CA GLU A 824 74.71 60.04 -81.19
C GLU A 824 73.79 60.29 -79.96
N ALA A 825 74.26 60.17 -78.71
CA ALA A 825 75.46 59.49 -78.18
C ALA A 825 75.35 59.25 -76.65
N PHE A 826 76.21 58.38 -76.12
CA PHE A 826 76.44 58.05 -74.69
C PHE A 826 75.32 57.28 -73.95
N GLY A 827 75.61 56.26 -73.12
CA GLY A 827 76.89 55.56 -72.95
C GLY A 827 76.97 54.61 -71.73
N LYS A 828 78.01 53.74 -71.77
CA LYS A 828 78.58 52.87 -70.70
C LYS A 828 77.92 51.50 -70.33
N SER A 829 78.79 50.48 -70.41
CA SER A 829 78.93 49.26 -69.57
C SER A 829 77.82 48.20 -69.51
N ILE A 830 77.94 47.26 -70.45
CA ILE A 830 77.75 45.79 -70.30
C ILE A 830 79.06 45.17 -69.68
N PRO A 831 79.22 43.85 -69.36
CA PRO A 831 78.27 42.71 -69.43
C PRO A 831 78.33 41.65 -68.27
N LEU A 832 77.49 40.60 -68.43
CA LEU A 832 77.70 39.17 -68.08
C LEU A 832 77.61 38.69 -66.60
N GLY A 833 77.13 37.44 -66.42
CA GLY A 833 77.29 36.65 -65.18
C GLY A 833 76.20 35.61 -64.92
N GLU A 834 76.43 34.34 -65.28
CA GLU A 834 75.50 33.21 -65.09
C GLU A 834 75.22 32.78 -63.63
N LYS A 835 74.06 32.09 -63.46
CA LYS A 835 73.81 30.90 -62.59
C LYS A 835 73.57 31.04 -61.07
N ALA A 836 72.98 29.94 -60.58
CA ALA A 836 72.87 29.46 -59.19
C ALA A 836 71.85 30.13 -58.24
N ASP A 837 70.62 29.58 -58.24
CA ASP A 837 70.10 28.67 -57.19
C ASP A 837 70.07 29.09 -55.70
N LEU A 838 69.04 28.59 -55.01
CA LEU A 838 68.89 28.41 -53.56
C LEU A 838 69.07 29.62 -52.60
N THR A 839 67.95 30.12 -52.06
CA THR A 839 67.55 29.99 -50.62
C THR A 839 66.51 31.03 -50.18
N THR A 840 65.37 30.59 -49.63
CA THR A 840 64.89 31.00 -48.27
C THR A 840 63.72 30.15 -47.72
N GLY A 841 63.71 28.83 -47.96
CA GLY A 841 63.01 27.88 -47.07
C GLY A 841 63.55 27.86 -45.62
N ILE A 842 64.51 28.73 -45.32
CA ILE A 842 65.24 28.86 -44.06
C ILE A 842 64.52 29.83 -43.09
N LEU A 843 63.78 30.84 -43.56
CA LEU A 843 63.18 31.82 -42.64
C LEU A 843 62.07 31.22 -41.77
N LEU A 844 61.19 30.40 -42.35
CA LEU A 844 60.11 29.74 -41.61
C LEU A 844 60.64 28.65 -40.66
N VAL A 845 61.66 27.89 -41.08
CA VAL A 845 62.30 26.85 -40.26
C VAL A 845 63.09 27.47 -39.10
N VAL A 846 63.77 28.61 -39.30
CA VAL A 846 64.44 29.34 -38.21
C VAL A 846 63.42 29.95 -37.24
N PHE A 847 62.28 30.45 -37.71
CA PHE A 847 61.21 30.96 -36.84
C PHE A 847 60.60 29.84 -35.97
N LEU A 848 60.28 28.69 -36.56
CA LEU A 848 59.77 27.52 -35.82
C LEU A 848 60.83 26.94 -34.86
N ALA A 849 62.11 26.94 -35.25
CA ALA A 849 63.21 26.55 -34.35
C ALA A 849 63.34 27.48 -33.13
N LEU A 850 63.11 28.79 -33.29
CA LEU A 850 63.13 29.74 -32.17
C LEU A 850 61.93 29.56 -31.22
N VAL A 851 60.74 29.27 -31.75
CA VAL A 851 59.56 28.94 -30.92
C VAL A 851 59.77 27.63 -30.15
N ALA A 852 60.30 26.59 -30.81
CA ALA A 852 60.65 25.33 -30.14
C ALA A 852 61.74 25.52 -29.06
N PHE A 853 62.75 26.37 -29.33
CA PHE A 853 63.80 26.71 -28.35
C PHE A 853 63.24 27.45 -27.13
N TRP A 854 62.22 28.30 -27.30
CA TRP A 854 61.55 28.98 -26.19
C TRP A 854 60.67 28.03 -25.36
N TYR A 855 59.95 27.11 -26.02
CA TYR A 855 59.13 26.09 -25.36
C TYR A 855 60.00 25.17 -24.48
N VAL A 856 61.08 24.61 -25.04
CA VAL A 856 62.03 23.74 -24.33
C VAL A 856 62.75 24.46 -23.16
N TYR A 857 62.89 25.79 -23.21
CA TYR A 857 63.52 26.56 -22.13
C TYR A 857 62.63 26.73 -20.88
N THR A 858 61.30 26.64 -21.02
CA THR A 858 60.36 26.90 -19.91
C THR A 858 59.95 25.67 -19.10
N GLU A 859 60.06 24.45 -19.64
CA GLU A 859 59.65 23.22 -18.93
C GLU A 859 60.56 22.78 -17.77
N LYS A 860 61.83 23.20 -17.72
CA LYS A 860 62.82 22.63 -16.77
C LYS A 860 63.16 23.45 -15.52
N PHE A 861 62.70 24.70 -15.37
CA PHE A 861 63.23 25.60 -14.32
C PHE A 861 62.23 26.55 -13.63
N ILE A 862 60.98 26.13 -13.35
CA ILE A 862 60.09 26.85 -12.40
C ILE A 862 59.49 25.87 -11.36
N PRO A 863 59.75 26.05 -10.04
CA PRO A 863 59.23 25.16 -9.00
C PRO A 863 57.74 25.38 -8.67
N LYS A 864 57.11 24.33 -8.12
CA LYS A 864 55.64 24.11 -8.06
C LYS A 864 54.78 25.15 -7.31
N ASN A 865 55.35 26.15 -6.65
CA ASN A 865 54.62 27.03 -5.73
C ASN A 865 53.97 28.27 -6.39
N MET A 866 54.26 28.58 -7.67
CA MET A 866 53.66 29.76 -8.34
C MET A 866 52.51 29.44 -9.32
N LYS A 867 52.37 28.20 -9.81
CA LYS A 867 51.23 27.83 -10.69
C LYS A 867 49.87 28.05 -10.02
N ARG A 868 49.69 27.55 -8.79
CA ARG A 868 48.45 27.68 -8.00
C ARG A 868 48.05 29.11 -7.59
N LYS A 869 48.90 30.11 -7.87
CA LYS A 869 48.50 31.53 -7.76
C LYS A 869 47.96 32.05 -9.09
N ALA A 870 48.71 31.89 -10.18
CA ALA A 870 48.24 32.26 -11.53
C ALA A 870 46.90 31.58 -11.89
N GLU A 871 46.73 30.30 -11.51
CA GLU A 871 45.48 29.55 -11.71
C GLU A 871 44.29 30.13 -10.92
N ARG A 872 44.51 30.80 -9.78
CA ARG A 872 43.46 31.51 -9.03
C ARG A 872 43.19 32.90 -9.61
N ASP A 873 44.24 33.66 -9.87
CA ASP A 873 44.14 35.02 -10.40
C ASP A 873 43.42 35.01 -11.78
N VAL A 874 43.61 33.96 -12.61
CA VAL A 874 42.87 33.74 -13.87
C VAL A 874 41.41 33.30 -13.61
N GLN A 875 41.15 32.43 -12.64
CA GLN A 875 39.79 31.99 -12.29
C GLN A 875 38.93 33.13 -11.72
N GLU A 876 39.50 34.08 -10.98
CA GLU A 876 38.78 35.29 -10.56
C GLU A 876 38.46 36.23 -11.73
N VAL A 877 39.37 36.36 -12.71
CA VAL A 877 39.10 37.14 -13.94
C VAL A 877 38.00 36.49 -14.79
N ILE A 878 37.98 35.16 -14.94
CA ILE A 878 36.91 34.42 -15.64
C ILE A 878 35.56 34.65 -14.95
N LYS A 879 35.49 34.46 -13.62
CA LYS A 879 34.24 34.70 -12.86
C LYS A 879 33.79 36.17 -12.89
N MET A 880 34.73 37.11 -12.92
CA MET A 880 34.40 38.53 -13.11
C MET A 880 33.80 38.77 -14.49
N HIS A 881 34.34 38.15 -15.55
CA HIS A 881 33.84 38.22 -16.92
C HIS A 881 32.45 37.58 -17.06
N GLU A 882 32.23 36.38 -16.51
CA GLU A 882 30.91 35.73 -16.46
C GLU A 882 29.89 36.59 -15.71
N SER A 883 30.28 37.23 -14.60
CA SER A 883 29.40 38.15 -13.86
C SER A 883 29.07 39.44 -14.62
N LEU A 884 29.92 39.85 -15.57
CA LEU A 884 29.68 40.98 -16.47
C LEU A 884 28.74 40.55 -17.61
N LEU A 885 28.96 39.37 -18.20
CA LEU A 885 28.09 38.80 -19.23
C LEU A 885 26.67 38.56 -18.70
N GLN A 886 26.52 38.00 -17.49
CA GLN A 886 25.20 37.84 -16.85
C GLN A 886 24.53 39.19 -16.55
N LYS A 887 25.28 40.23 -16.16
CA LYS A 887 24.74 41.58 -15.97
C LYS A 887 24.33 42.24 -17.29
N GLN A 888 25.07 42.01 -18.37
CA GLN A 888 24.73 42.53 -19.71
C GLN A 888 23.52 41.81 -20.30
N ALA A 889 23.45 40.47 -20.20
CA ALA A 889 22.28 39.69 -20.63
C ALA A 889 21.00 40.13 -19.88
N LYS A 890 21.07 40.27 -18.55
CA LYS A 890 19.93 40.68 -17.73
C LYS A 890 19.51 42.14 -17.95
N ALA A 891 20.45 43.02 -18.34
CA ALA A 891 20.11 44.38 -18.78
C ALA A 891 19.39 44.38 -20.14
N LEU A 892 19.82 43.52 -21.08
CA LEU A 892 19.20 43.36 -22.40
C LEU A 892 17.75 42.85 -22.28
N GLU A 893 17.52 41.89 -21.39
CA GLU A 893 16.20 41.32 -21.09
C GLU A 893 15.26 42.37 -20.44
N GLU A 894 15.79 43.19 -19.53
CA GLU A 894 15.04 44.31 -18.92
C GLU A 894 14.78 45.50 -19.87
N GLU A 895 15.55 45.67 -20.96
CA GLU A 895 15.21 46.61 -22.03
C GLU A 895 14.14 46.01 -22.97
N PHE A 896 14.21 44.72 -23.29
CA PHE A 896 13.25 44.06 -24.18
C PHE A 896 11.81 44.11 -23.62
N LEU A 897 11.62 43.83 -22.32
CA LEU A 897 10.30 43.93 -21.68
C LEU A 897 9.79 45.37 -21.47
N LYS A 898 10.61 46.40 -21.66
CA LYS A 898 10.19 47.81 -21.60
C LYS A 898 9.94 48.44 -22.99
N GLY A 899 10.19 47.69 -24.07
CA GLY A 899 10.23 48.21 -25.44
C GLY A 899 8.91 48.26 -26.24
N LYS A 900 7.82 47.61 -25.82
CA LYS A 900 6.56 47.55 -26.60
C LYS A 900 5.28 47.82 -25.79
N SER A 901 5.04 49.09 -25.43
CA SER A 901 3.69 49.58 -25.10
C SER A 901 3.56 51.11 -25.24
N VAL A 902 3.28 51.60 -26.46
CA VAL A 902 2.94 53.01 -26.72
C VAL A 902 1.84 53.15 -27.78
N LYS A 903 0.65 53.59 -27.31
CA LYS A 903 -0.41 54.43 -27.92
C LYS A 903 -0.48 54.52 -29.47
N ALA A 904 -1.53 54.15 -30.20
CA ALA A 904 -3.01 54.28 -30.05
C ALA A 904 -3.63 55.64 -30.44
N LYS A 905 -4.57 55.64 -31.42
CA LYS A 905 -5.84 56.40 -31.41
C LYS A 905 -6.80 56.03 -32.58
N GLU A 906 -8.10 56.02 -32.25
CA GLU A 906 -9.30 56.43 -33.04
C GLU A 906 -9.47 56.09 -34.54
N GLU A 907 -10.55 55.36 -34.88
CA GLU A 907 -11.77 55.95 -35.49
C GLU A 907 -13.02 55.02 -35.34
N LYS A 908 -14.20 55.44 -35.86
CA LYS A 908 -15.59 54.95 -35.54
C LYS A 908 -16.57 55.48 -36.64
N PRO A 909 -17.83 55.00 -36.89
CA PRO A 909 -18.60 53.81 -36.44
C PRO A 909 -18.82 52.80 -37.61
N GLU A 910 -19.91 52.01 -37.86
CA GLU A 910 -21.37 52.25 -37.82
C GLU A 910 -22.25 50.94 -37.83
N GLU A 911 -23.37 51.00 -37.08
CA GLU A 911 -24.67 50.26 -37.03
C GLU A 911 -24.97 48.76 -37.38
N ALA A 912 -26.10 48.30 -36.80
CA ALA A 912 -27.07 47.27 -37.27
C ALA A 912 -27.05 45.78 -36.77
N THR A 913 -27.56 45.55 -35.54
CA THR A 913 -28.79 44.74 -35.15
C THR A 913 -29.19 43.41 -35.85
N PRO A 914 -30.03 42.53 -35.23
CA PRO A 914 -30.28 42.23 -33.79
C PRO A 914 -30.59 40.73 -33.44
N GLU A 915 -30.90 40.44 -32.17
CA GLU A 915 -31.88 39.40 -31.66
C GLU A 915 -31.65 37.88 -31.96
N THR A 916 -32.18 36.87 -31.25
CA THR A 916 -33.04 36.71 -30.04
C THR A 916 -32.62 35.40 -29.28
N LYS A 917 -32.86 35.18 -27.96
CA LYS A 917 -33.99 34.47 -27.29
C LYS A 917 -34.42 33.12 -27.93
N GLU A 918 -34.84 32.05 -27.22
CA GLU A 918 -35.13 31.85 -25.78
C GLU A 918 -35.10 30.35 -25.35
N GLU A 919 -35.57 30.07 -24.12
CA GLU A 919 -36.04 28.83 -23.44
C GLU A 919 -36.37 27.57 -24.29
N GLY A 920 -36.39 26.33 -23.74
CA GLY A 920 -36.20 25.85 -22.35
C GLY A 920 -37.11 24.64 -22.02
N ALA A 921 -36.80 23.88 -20.95
CA ALA A 921 -37.58 22.73 -20.43
C ALA A 921 -37.71 21.52 -21.42
N GLU A 922 -38.28 20.34 -21.13
CA GLU A 922 -38.60 19.59 -19.89
C GLU A 922 -38.70 18.08 -20.26
N LYS A 923 -38.38 17.15 -19.35
CA LYS A 923 -38.87 15.72 -19.35
C LYS A 923 -38.48 14.87 -20.60
N GLU A 924 -38.81 13.58 -20.75
CA GLU A 924 -39.37 12.55 -19.84
C GLU A 924 -38.68 11.17 -20.08
N GLU A 925 -39.30 10.09 -19.59
CA GLU A 925 -39.01 8.64 -19.74
C GLU A 925 -38.57 8.20 -21.16
N GLU A 926 -37.74 7.16 -21.37
CA GLU A 926 -38.15 5.74 -21.27
C GLU A 926 -36.98 4.71 -21.26
N LYS A 927 -37.29 3.51 -20.73
CA LYS A 927 -36.65 2.20 -20.97
C LYS A 927 -37.44 1.50 -22.11
N PRO A 928 -36.97 0.45 -22.85
CA PRO A 928 -36.35 -0.76 -22.28
C PRO A 928 -35.36 -1.53 -23.21
N GLU A 929 -35.14 -2.81 -22.87
CA GLU A 929 -34.75 -3.94 -23.76
C GLU A 929 -33.29 -4.00 -24.32
N ALA A 930 -32.65 -5.18 -24.45
CA ALA A 930 -33.03 -6.55 -24.03
C ALA A 930 -31.81 -7.46 -23.74
N THR A 931 -32.08 -8.55 -23.00
CA THR A 931 -31.37 -9.86 -23.00
C THR A 931 -31.34 -10.52 -24.39
N PRO A 932 -30.54 -11.57 -24.69
CA PRO A 932 -29.99 -12.64 -23.80
C PRO A 932 -28.43 -12.77 -23.93
N THR A 933 -27.68 -13.89 -23.82
CA THR A 933 -27.98 -15.35 -23.84
C THR A 933 -26.88 -16.22 -23.18
N GLU A 934 -27.30 -17.39 -22.67
CA GLU A 934 -26.70 -18.74 -22.65
C GLU A 934 -25.17 -19.02 -22.76
N GLU A 935 -24.70 -19.87 -21.82
CA GLU A 935 -23.90 -21.12 -22.02
C GLU A 935 -22.47 -21.04 -22.63
N GLU A 936 -21.57 -22.04 -22.49
CA GLU A 936 -21.68 -23.41 -21.95
C GLU A 936 -20.39 -23.87 -21.19
N LYS A 937 -20.48 -25.01 -20.48
CA LYS A 937 -19.35 -25.88 -20.04
C LYS A 937 -18.74 -26.61 -21.29
N PRO A 938 -17.54 -27.27 -21.27
CA PRO A 938 -17.21 -28.33 -20.29
C PRO A 938 -15.71 -28.75 -20.06
N LYS A 939 -15.47 -29.68 -19.10
CA LYS A 939 -14.53 -30.87 -19.12
C LYS A 939 -13.00 -30.66 -19.38
N GLU A 940 -12.04 -31.50 -18.94
CA GLU A 940 -12.04 -32.75 -18.13
C GLU A 940 -10.70 -32.99 -17.35
N GLU A 941 -10.55 -34.17 -16.72
CA GLU A 941 -9.40 -34.74 -15.95
C GLU A 941 -8.06 -34.95 -16.75
N PRO A 942 -6.89 -35.45 -16.21
CA PRO A 942 -6.66 -36.21 -14.94
C PRO A 942 -5.34 -36.07 -14.11
N LYS A 943 -5.49 -36.36 -12.81
CA LYS A 943 -4.64 -37.14 -11.84
C LYS A 943 -3.10 -37.24 -11.94
N LYS A 944 -2.46 -37.16 -10.74
CA LYS A 944 -1.38 -38.07 -10.26
C LYS A 944 -1.36 -38.16 -8.73
N GLU A 945 -0.60 -39.10 -8.15
CA GLU A 945 -0.78 -39.61 -6.78
C GLU A 945 0.41 -39.38 -5.82
N ALA A 946 0.10 -39.22 -4.51
CA ALA A 946 0.73 -39.81 -3.29
C ALA A 946 2.28 -39.89 -3.14
N PRO A 947 2.86 -39.65 -1.93
CA PRO A 947 2.65 -40.52 -0.75
C PRO A 947 2.55 -39.80 0.62
N ALA A 948 2.51 -40.56 1.72
CA ALA A 948 2.26 -40.09 3.09
C ALA A 948 3.26 -40.64 4.14
N GLY A 949 3.34 -40.04 5.35
CA GLY A 949 4.04 -40.67 6.48
C GLY A 949 4.21 -39.88 7.79
N VAL A 950 3.80 -40.51 8.91
CA VAL A 950 4.30 -40.40 10.31
C VAL A 950 3.90 -39.19 11.21
N PRO A 951 3.28 -39.44 12.40
CA PRO A 951 3.04 -38.46 13.48
C PRO A 951 4.00 -38.60 14.71
N PRO A 952 4.03 -37.64 15.66
CA PRO A 952 4.92 -37.64 16.83
C PRO A 952 4.41 -38.44 18.08
N PRO A 953 5.28 -38.74 19.07
CA PRO A 953 5.02 -39.70 20.16
C PRO A 953 4.61 -39.10 21.54
N PRO A 954 4.10 -39.93 22.49
CA PRO A 954 3.69 -39.51 23.85
C PRO A 954 4.82 -39.47 24.90
N PRO A 955 4.61 -38.80 26.07
CA PRO A 955 5.63 -38.57 27.09
C PRO A 955 5.81 -39.71 28.14
N PRO A 956 6.97 -39.76 28.85
CA PRO A 956 7.30 -40.81 29.82
C PRO A 956 6.88 -40.52 31.28
N PRO A 957 6.74 -41.56 32.14
CA PRO A 957 6.37 -41.44 33.56
C PRO A 957 7.55 -41.13 34.52
N PRO A 958 7.29 -40.67 35.76
CA PRO A 958 8.32 -40.17 36.67
C PRO A 958 9.07 -41.25 37.49
N PRO A 959 10.32 -40.99 37.91
CA PRO A 959 11.10 -41.85 38.81
C PRO A 959 10.71 -41.65 40.30
N LYS A 960 11.08 -42.62 41.15
CA LYS A 960 10.76 -42.63 42.59
C LYS A 960 11.93 -42.23 43.48
N THR A 961 11.67 -41.32 44.42
CA THR A 961 11.83 -41.51 45.88
C THR A 961 10.89 -40.55 46.59
#